data_AF-A0A7J5PS19-F1
#
_entry.id   AF-A0A7J5PS19-F1
#
_cell.length_a   1.000
_cell.length_b   1.000
_cell.length_c   1.000
_cell.angle_alpha   90.00
_cell.angle_beta   90.00
_cell.angle_gamma   90.00
#
_symmetry.space_group_name_H-M   'P 1'
#
loop_
_entity.id
_entity.type
_entity.pdbx_description
1 polymer ?
#
loop_
_entity_poly.entity_id
_entity_poly.type
_entity_poly.pdbx_seq_one_letter_code
_entity_poly.pdbx_strand_id
1 'polypeptide(L)'
;MQYGISIIRRCYLLSVLLMTVWLTGCVQEELGSTPSPTGNGIRFTLTVPDVNLPSVSSRTMTGTGTAKKEDEIETVDILVFDMSKTPAVYLECVSATGVTQDLADNSTVSFSAVLSPTTASTCIVVVANKELDNIVSGFMKGTTTKVEAMEKMLHAQTGKWLADGSTTDGYTRIPMYGEKVISKITPSMDPITGINMKRMLARIDIRNNSATSNFTVEEVYLANYNTTGYIAPPWNTNGQVTDPAPDTPVFPVNSGKMTEEGDAILYSVNGNTPYDGEIYTFESLAAEDAGGVGQDGEASRKDATCLIVKGRIGTGESTFYRVDFTKTGNTGEQVEYLPLKRNHKYIITITKASGIGYKSFSEALASYTVMSNLKFRLIHYDRDKVKDVVYNGQYMLGVGESEVTVTQYQNNSYAIDVFTDNPGGWKATVTAGSDWLKFEGGADAASGVANDDTQLKLKIPYFNNETIGVERKATVTLTAGRLTHNIEVTQYTIDPGIIKFVDAYGNVLEKGLFFPIRNPDGDELPLEPQTVYVMFSVDKIEGKLFDTNDISMIQYNAGGLIPQLDRTNTVPFSERVQAFTIQPNPRRAGDGTVENGAGWWWRWDFILFGLYDKEGYLTHVQFPINQGELEFSFRYIPTTVNSRTYKVNLGAEQYLQLFVNNNWEIMDIEELNITNDDGTGLIRTDSDNDVIVGRKNADEKMYLESVVGYNDGKGNDVVGHGYDFRLKLHPGKWKEGKSGTIRITFRNVMHTVSDDEFPFYRTIDLQMVSETKSYTTAGEPLFYLYPLRFDNRIYYQGTGENKQSVGRSENVADAEDICRNIGDGWRLPTASELLMSFAYDKALGGNADNDNNNYHDSQNIYGWYQNWTGDYWSSSYYEAKGSDTRFWIGMSAGFLDSESVSDKKYFRCVRNNANSGKKYPYLTVESSGVTIVSRDASGGTDSSVLFASGETPDTSDAMNKVAPKLQIENSSSNGKTWSEAKAACEDKKNGWRLPTQREMFLVLSMGGAVTSIQNQGFGSSTTWTGGGFEKISAVHWTLTTRDGGYWVVGHNNDHGEFGAWTTPESTDWAWYRCVRTIE
;
A
#
# COMPACT_ATOMS: atom_id res chain seq x y z
N MET A 1 22.36 -61.48 -31.01
CA MET A 1 21.17 -61.46 -30.12
C MET A 1 21.56 -60.99 -28.70
N GLN A 2 22.30 -59.88 -28.59
CA GLN A 2 22.79 -59.31 -27.31
C GLN A 2 22.55 -57.79 -27.18
N TYR A 3 22.04 -57.12 -28.22
CA TYR A 3 21.70 -55.69 -28.18
C TYR A 3 20.25 -55.41 -27.74
N GLY A 4 19.33 -56.36 -27.88
CA GLY A 4 17.93 -56.21 -27.41
C GLY A 4 17.73 -56.40 -25.90
N ILE A 5 18.63 -57.15 -25.24
CA ILE A 5 18.53 -57.44 -23.80
C ILE A 5 19.07 -56.26 -22.97
N SER A 6 19.95 -55.42 -23.52
CA SER A 6 20.51 -54.24 -22.84
C SER A 6 19.49 -53.09 -22.70
N ILE A 7 18.64 -52.88 -23.70
CA ILE A 7 17.60 -51.84 -23.67
C ILE A 7 16.48 -52.22 -22.70
N ILE A 8 16.06 -53.49 -22.68
CA ILE A 8 15.02 -53.96 -21.75
C ILE A 8 15.51 -53.92 -20.30
N ARG A 9 16.80 -54.21 -20.02
CA ARG A 9 17.37 -54.09 -18.68
C ARG A 9 17.50 -52.63 -18.21
N ARG A 10 17.82 -51.69 -19.11
CA ARG A 10 17.86 -50.24 -18.78
C ARG A 10 16.46 -49.67 -18.57
N CYS A 11 15.45 -50.08 -19.33
CA CYS A 11 14.07 -49.66 -19.11
C CYS A 11 13.48 -50.23 -17.81
N TYR A 12 13.77 -51.49 -17.46
CA TYR A 12 13.32 -52.08 -16.18
C TYR A 12 14.04 -51.48 -14.97
N LEU A 13 15.34 -51.17 -15.08
CA LEU A 13 16.08 -50.45 -14.03
C LEU A 13 15.60 -49.01 -13.87
N LEU A 14 15.20 -48.32 -14.94
CA LEU A 14 14.60 -46.98 -14.86
C LEU A 14 13.24 -47.03 -14.15
N SER A 15 12.39 -48.01 -14.46
CA SER A 15 11.08 -48.18 -13.82
C SER A 15 11.16 -48.63 -12.35
N VAL A 16 12.18 -49.41 -11.98
CA VAL A 16 12.45 -49.78 -10.58
C VAL A 16 13.08 -48.60 -9.81
N LEU A 17 13.94 -47.78 -10.44
CA LEU A 17 14.45 -46.54 -9.84
C LEU A 17 13.30 -45.54 -9.60
N LEU A 18 12.37 -45.42 -10.57
CA LEU A 18 11.16 -44.60 -10.46
C LEU A 18 10.18 -45.12 -9.39
N MET A 19 10.09 -46.44 -9.17
CA MET A 19 9.28 -47.00 -8.07
C MET A 19 9.95 -46.89 -6.69
N THR A 20 11.28 -46.89 -6.59
CA THR A 20 11.96 -46.64 -5.30
C THR A 20 11.94 -45.18 -4.89
N VAL A 21 11.87 -44.24 -5.84
CA VAL A 21 11.67 -42.80 -5.54
C VAL A 21 10.26 -42.50 -5.03
N TRP A 22 9.29 -43.42 -5.21
CA TRP A 22 7.91 -43.25 -4.72
C TRP A 22 7.65 -43.82 -3.30
N LEU A 23 8.63 -44.45 -2.65
CA LEU A 23 8.44 -45.08 -1.31
C LEU A 23 9.45 -44.65 -0.23
N THR A 24 10.30 -43.67 -0.49
CA THR A 24 11.09 -42.97 0.54
C THR A 24 10.73 -41.49 0.53
N GLY A 25 9.60 -41.17 1.17
CA GLY A 25 9.27 -39.79 1.53
C GLY A 25 10.22 -39.32 2.61
N CYS A 26 11.34 -38.73 2.20
CA CYS A 26 12.12 -37.81 3.01
C CYS A 26 11.68 -36.38 2.64
N VAL A 27 11.48 -35.59 3.68
CA VAL A 27 10.93 -34.24 3.69
C VAL A 27 11.76 -33.34 2.78
N GLN A 28 11.22 -33.01 1.62
CA GLN A 28 11.60 -31.82 0.89
C GLN A 28 10.89 -30.67 1.60
N GLU A 29 11.63 -29.69 2.14
CA GLU A 29 11.06 -28.39 2.48
C GLU A 29 10.46 -27.83 1.19
N GLU A 30 9.16 -28.05 1.02
CA GLU A 30 8.37 -27.45 -0.03
C GLU A 30 8.42 -25.93 0.17
N LEU A 31 9.16 -25.22 -0.68
CA LEU A 31 8.71 -23.95 -1.24
C LEU A 31 7.48 -24.22 -2.11
N GLY A 32 6.43 -24.74 -1.49
CA GLY A 32 5.13 -24.93 -2.06
C GLY A 32 4.38 -23.61 -1.94
N SER A 33 4.14 -22.97 -3.08
CA SER A 33 3.13 -21.94 -3.21
C SER A 33 1.78 -22.55 -2.79
N THR A 34 1.40 -22.36 -1.53
CA THR A 34 0.06 -22.68 -1.07
C THR A 34 -0.91 -21.67 -1.72
N PRO A 35 -2.00 -22.11 -2.36
CA PRO A 35 -3.00 -21.19 -2.90
C PRO A 35 -3.58 -20.34 -1.77
N SER A 36 -3.69 -19.03 -2.00
CA SER A 36 -4.31 -18.08 -1.08
C SER A 36 -5.73 -18.52 -0.69
N PRO A 37 -6.03 -18.78 0.59
CA PRO A 37 -7.37 -18.65 1.12
C PRO A 37 -7.67 -17.16 1.28
N THR A 38 -8.78 -16.76 0.68
CA THR A 38 -9.46 -15.46 0.72
C THR A 38 -9.33 -14.74 2.08
N GLY A 39 -8.59 -13.62 2.11
CA GLY A 39 -8.53 -12.71 3.28
C GLY A 39 -7.44 -11.65 3.14
N ASN A 40 -7.83 -10.37 3.15
CA ASN A 40 -6.99 -9.18 2.88
C ASN A 40 -5.96 -8.83 3.99
N GLY A 41 -5.40 -9.81 4.72
CA GLY A 41 -4.51 -9.57 5.87
C GLY A 41 -3.08 -10.09 5.67
N ILE A 42 -2.10 -9.40 6.26
CA ILE A 42 -0.69 -9.82 6.30
C ILE A 42 -0.59 -11.03 7.23
N ARG A 43 0.11 -12.09 6.78
CA ARG A 43 0.37 -13.28 7.59
C ARG A 43 1.56 -13.08 8.51
N PHE A 44 1.47 -13.63 9.71
CA PHE A 44 2.54 -13.63 10.69
C PHE A 44 2.91 -15.05 11.10
N THR A 45 4.19 -15.26 11.41
CA THR A 45 4.66 -16.47 12.08
C THR A 45 5.57 -16.10 13.24
N LEU A 46 5.12 -16.45 14.45
CA LEU A 46 5.87 -16.26 15.69
C LEU A 46 6.56 -17.56 16.10
N THR A 47 7.65 -17.44 16.84
CA THR A 47 8.31 -18.58 17.51
C THR A 47 8.40 -18.31 19.01
N VAL A 48 8.05 -19.29 19.84
CA VAL A 48 8.28 -19.24 21.30
C VAL A 48 9.51 -20.12 21.62
N PRO A 49 10.68 -19.56 21.96
CA PRO A 49 11.89 -20.35 22.24
C PRO A 49 11.75 -21.25 23.48
N ASP A 50 12.26 -22.49 23.41
CA ASP A 50 12.46 -23.38 24.58
C ASP A 50 13.33 -24.64 24.30
N VAL A 51 13.70 -25.37 25.36
CA VAL A 51 14.46 -26.64 25.36
C VAL A 51 13.61 -27.85 24.94
N ASN A 52 14.09 -28.64 23.98
CA ASN A 52 13.70 -30.02 23.70
C ASN A 52 14.47 -30.97 24.66
N LEU A 53 13.79 -31.51 25.67
CA LEU A 53 14.36 -32.50 26.60
C LEU A 53 13.75 -33.89 26.28
N PRO A 54 14.53 -34.98 26.17
CA PRO A 54 14.00 -36.35 25.98
C PRO A 54 13.31 -36.95 27.22
N SER A 55 12.99 -36.15 28.25
CA SER A 55 12.49 -36.62 29.54
C SER A 55 11.50 -35.59 30.13
N VAL A 56 10.21 -35.83 29.91
CA VAL A 56 8.99 -35.51 30.71
C VAL A 56 8.89 -34.30 31.68
N SER A 57 9.83 -33.34 31.80
CA SER A 57 9.62 -32.21 32.73
C SER A 57 10.26 -30.85 32.38
N SER A 58 10.50 -30.54 31.10
CA SER A 58 10.87 -29.16 30.71
C SER A 58 9.69 -28.21 30.68
N ARG A 59 8.50 -28.65 30.24
CA ARG A 59 7.28 -27.86 30.04
C ARG A 59 6.13 -28.46 30.86
N THR A 60 5.72 -27.81 31.95
CA THR A 60 4.83 -28.43 32.93
C THR A 60 3.87 -27.46 33.61
N MET A 61 3.26 -26.53 32.87
CA MET A 61 1.84 -26.29 33.19
C MET A 61 1.11 -27.59 32.85
N THR A 62 0.43 -28.19 33.83
CA THR A 62 -0.07 -29.57 33.77
C THR A 62 -1.20 -29.71 32.75
N GLY A 63 -0.91 -29.94 31.47
CA GLY A 63 -1.92 -30.12 30.42
C GLY A 63 -2.51 -31.54 30.33
N THR A 64 -3.64 -31.70 29.64
CA THR A 64 -4.12 -33.02 29.19
C THR A 64 -3.26 -33.51 28.00
N GLY A 65 -2.60 -34.67 28.11
CA GLY A 65 -1.81 -35.26 27.01
C GLY A 65 -0.40 -34.65 26.83
N THR A 66 0.04 -34.45 25.57
CA THR A 66 1.38 -33.91 25.22
C THR A 66 1.41 -32.37 25.07
N ALA A 67 0.32 -31.67 25.39
CA ALA A 67 0.17 -30.24 25.15
C ALA A 67 1.04 -29.37 26.07
N LYS A 68 1.87 -28.50 25.48
CA LYS A 68 2.84 -27.64 26.17
C LYS A 68 2.23 -26.28 26.53
N LYS A 69 1.32 -26.26 27.51
CA LYS A 69 0.47 -25.09 27.88
C LYS A 69 1.21 -23.82 28.31
N GLU A 70 2.47 -23.94 28.72
CA GLU A 70 3.33 -22.79 29.03
C GLU A 70 3.70 -21.92 27.82
N ASP A 71 3.53 -22.46 26.60
CA ASP A 71 3.88 -21.80 25.33
C ASP A 71 2.66 -21.23 24.62
N GLU A 72 1.48 -21.41 25.21
CA GLU A 72 0.22 -21.12 24.53
C GLU A 72 0.04 -19.63 24.27
N ILE A 73 -0.26 -19.27 23.03
CA ILE A 73 -0.66 -17.96 22.57
C ILE A 73 -2.08 -18.08 22.00
N GLU A 74 -3.03 -17.49 22.70
CA GLU A 74 -4.44 -17.49 22.28
C GLU A 74 -4.83 -16.15 21.67
N THR A 75 -4.43 -15.05 22.31
CA THR A 75 -4.72 -13.69 21.85
C THR A 75 -3.44 -12.98 21.47
N VAL A 76 -3.52 -12.14 20.43
CA VAL A 76 -2.39 -11.37 19.92
C VAL A 76 -2.87 -9.98 19.52
N ASP A 77 -2.22 -8.95 20.05
CA ASP A 77 -2.36 -7.56 19.64
C ASP A 77 -1.05 -7.09 18.98
N ILE A 78 -1.16 -6.34 17.88
CA ILE A 78 -0.04 -5.86 17.08
C ILE A 78 -0.02 -4.35 17.13
N LEU A 79 1.08 -3.75 17.59
CA LEU A 79 1.30 -2.32 17.54
C LEU A 79 2.33 -1.97 16.46
N VAL A 80 2.07 -0.90 15.74
CA VAL A 80 2.93 -0.42 14.66
C VAL A 80 3.56 0.91 15.07
N PHE A 81 4.88 1.03 14.94
CA PHE A 81 5.63 2.25 15.26
C PHE A 81 6.46 2.74 14.08
N ASP A 82 6.43 4.04 13.81
CA ASP A 82 7.24 4.73 12.81
C ASP A 82 8.67 4.95 13.33
N MET A 83 9.64 4.28 12.70
CA MET A 83 11.07 4.35 13.06
C MET A 83 11.81 5.50 12.35
N SER A 84 11.14 6.29 11.50
CA SER A 84 11.73 7.50 10.93
C SER A 84 11.95 8.61 11.98
N LYS A 85 11.32 8.47 13.14
CA LYS A 85 11.49 9.33 14.32
C LYS A 85 12.27 8.60 15.41
N THR A 86 13.01 9.35 16.22
CA THR A 86 13.77 8.80 17.35
C THR A 86 13.43 9.59 18.62
N PRO A 87 12.77 8.98 19.62
CA PRO A 87 12.23 7.62 19.66
C PRO A 87 11.12 7.36 18.63
N ALA A 88 10.90 6.09 18.27
CA ALA A 88 9.84 5.71 17.33
C ALA A 88 8.45 6.06 17.89
N VAL A 89 7.48 6.40 17.02
CA VAL A 89 6.15 6.87 17.44
C VAL A 89 5.04 5.93 16.99
N TYR A 90 4.01 5.77 17.83
CA TYR A 90 2.87 4.89 17.61
C TYR A 90 2.05 5.29 16.38
N LEU A 91 1.64 4.32 15.56
CA LEU A 91 0.81 4.52 14.37
C LEU A 91 -0.58 3.90 14.51
N GLU A 92 -0.66 2.65 14.91
CA GLU A 92 -1.90 1.88 15.04
C GLU A 92 -1.71 0.64 15.91
N CYS A 93 -2.82 0.06 16.36
CA CYS A 93 -2.89 -1.22 17.05
C CYS A 93 -4.01 -2.06 16.43
N VAL A 94 -3.75 -3.33 16.17
CA VAL A 94 -4.69 -4.26 15.53
C VAL A 94 -4.63 -5.60 16.25
N SER A 95 -5.79 -6.13 16.64
CA SER A 95 -5.89 -7.50 17.16
C SER A 95 -5.85 -8.51 16.01
N ALA A 96 -5.08 -9.58 16.21
CA ALA A 96 -4.93 -10.64 15.23
C ALA A 96 -6.23 -11.44 15.03
N THR A 97 -6.38 -12.01 13.84
CA THR A 97 -7.47 -12.93 13.51
C THR A 97 -6.90 -14.32 13.16
N GLY A 98 -7.63 -15.37 13.56
CA GLY A 98 -7.27 -16.75 13.22
C GLY A 98 -5.95 -17.22 13.83
N VAL A 99 -5.71 -16.92 15.11
CA VAL A 99 -4.53 -17.42 15.84
C VAL A 99 -4.58 -18.94 15.91
N THR A 100 -3.55 -19.58 15.36
CA THR A 100 -3.40 -21.04 15.30
C THR A 100 -2.03 -21.44 15.84
N GLN A 101 -2.01 -22.46 16.69
CA GLN A 101 -0.80 -22.99 17.29
C GLN A 101 -0.94 -24.50 17.52
N ASP A 102 0.11 -25.25 17.18
CA ASP A 102 0.24 -26.65 17.58
C ASP A 102 1.09 -26.75 18.84
N LEU A 103 0.49 -27.24 19.93
CA LEU A 103 1.15 -27.38 21.22
C LEU A 103 1.85 -28.73 21.42
N ALA A 104 1.78 -29.65 20.44
CA ALA A 104 2.39 -30.99 20.52
C ALA A 104 3.82 -31.02 19.96
N ASP A 105 4.03 -30.53 18.74
CA ASP A 105 5.31 -30.63 18.02
C ASP A 105 6.20 -29.39 18.24
N ASN A 106 5.83 -28.23 17.67
CA ASN A 106 6.72 -27.07 17.53
C ASN A 106 6.04 -25.77 17.99
N SER A 107 6.72 -24.95 18.80
CA SER A 107 6.18 -23.72 19.41
C SER A 107 6.02 -22.54 18.43
N THR A 108 5.49 -22.79 17.23
CA THR A 108 5.22 -21.79 16.18
C THR A 108 3.75 -21.39 16.18
N VAL A 109 3.48 -20.09 16.01
CA VAL A 109 2.12 -19.53 16.01
C VAL A 109 1.89 -18.79 14.70
N SER A 110 0.76 -19.05 14.05
CA SER A 110 0.38 -18.39 12.80
C SER A 110 -0.96 -17.68 12.94
N PHE A 111 -1.03 -16.47 12.40
CA PHE A 111 -2.25 -15.65 12.36
C PHE A 111 -2.18 -14.64 11.21
N SER A 112 -3.26 -13.89 11.00
CA SER A 112 -3.29 -12.78 10.04
C SER A 112 -3.85 -11.49 10.65
N ALA A 113 -3.35 -10.35 10.19
CA ALA A 113 -3.84 -9.03 10.60
C ALA A 113 -3.80 -8.03 9.44
N VAL A 114 -4.78 -7.14 9.39
CA VAL A 114 -4.85 -6.06 8.40
C VAL A 114 -4.17 -4.83 8.99
N LEU A 115 -3.01 -4.46 8.45
CA LEU A 115 -2.25 -3.29 8.90
C LEU A 115 -2.27 -2.19 7.83
N SER A 116 -2.20 -0.93 8.27
CA SER A 116 -2.07 0.22 7.39
C SER A 116 -0.68 0.25 6.73
N PRO A 117 -0.59 0.50 5.41
CA PRO A 117 0.69 0.68 4.75
C PRO A 117 1.51 1.81 5.36
N THR A 118 2.84 1.67 5.34
CA THR A 118 3.77 2.70 5.82
C THR A 118 4.76 3.09 4.73
N THR A 119 5.29 4.31 4.80
CA THR A 119 6.20 4.86 3.80
C THR A 119 7.67 4.81 4.22
N ALA A 120 7.95 4.38 5.44
CA ALA A 120 9.28 4.39 6.05
C ALA A 120 9.48 3.17 6.97
N SER A 121 10.72 3.01 7.46
CA SER A 121 11.10 1.95 8.40
C SER A 121 10.12 1.90 9.57
N THR A 122 9.65 0.69 9.89
CA THR A 122 8.55 0.46 10.81
C THR A 122 8.93 -0.65 11.78
N CYS A 123 8.68 -0.45 13.07
CA CYS A 123 8.82 -1.47 14.10
C CYS A 123 7.44 -2.07 14.39
N ILE A 124 7.31 -3.37 14.16
CA ILE A 124 6.14 -4.15 14.52
C ILE A 124 6.38 -4.73 15.90
N VAL A 125 5.51 -4.41 16.85
CA VAL A 125 5.50 -4.96 18.20
C VAL A 125 4.32 -5.90 18.32
N VAL A 126 4.55 -7.10 18.83
CA VAL A 126 3.55 -8.14 19.04
C VAL A 126 3.45 -8.42 20.54
N VAL A 127 2.23 -8.31 21.07
CA VAL A 127 1.91 -8.62 22.47
C VAL A 127 0.90 -9.75 22.48
N ALA A 128 1.23 -10.83 23.19
CA ALA A 128 0.37 -12.01 23.30
C ALA A 128 -0.23 -12.14 24.70
N ASN A 129 -1.42 -12.77 24.80
CA ASN A 129 -2.13 -13.12 26.05
C ASN A 129 -2.35 -11.93 27.01
N LYS A 130 -2.42 -10.71 26.47
CA LYS A 130 -2.80 -9.50 27.19
C LYS A 130 -3.67 -8.66 26.27
N GLU A 131 -4.85 -8.28 26.76
CA GLU A 131 -5.71 -7.30 26.12
C GLU A 131 -5.14 -5.90 26.28
N LEU A 132 -4.97 -5.19 25.16
CA LEU A 132 -4.40 -3.84 25.13
C LEU A 132 -5.41 -2.72 24.92
N ASP A 133 -6.69 -3.01 24.67
CA ASP A 133 -7.71 -2.01 24.33
C ASP A 133 -7.76 -0.81 25.30
N ASN A 134 -7.74 -1.08 26.60
CA ASN A 134 -7.75 -0.05 27.64
C ASN A 134 -6.42 0.73 27.78
N ILE A 135 -5.32 0.17 27.27
CA ILE A 135 -3.99 0.81 27.28
C ILE A 135 -3.86 1.70 26.04
N VAL A 136 -4.22 1.16 24.88
CA VAL A 136 -4.09 1.81 23.57
C VAL A 136 -5.06 2.97 23.40
N SER A 137 -6.22 2.96 24.06
CA SER A 137 -7.17 4.09 24.05
C SER A 137 -6.54 5.41 24.54
N GLY A 138 -5.44 5.34 25.29
CA GLY A 138 -4.66 6.50 25.75
C GLY A 138 -3.47 6.88 24.86
N PHE A 139 -3.30 6.25 23.69
CA PHE A 139 -2.19 6.52 22.76
C PHE A 139 -2.62 7.49 21.66
N MET A 140 -1.74 8.44 21.32
CA MET A 140 -1.94 9.40 20.24
C MET A 140 -1.06 9.03 19.04
N LYS A 141 -1.70 8.74 17.90
CA LYS A 141 -1.03 8.44 16.62
C LYS A 141 -0.04 9.54 16.24
N GLY A 142 1.20 9.17 15.94
CA GLY A 142 2.30 10.05 15.54
C GLY A 142 2.99 10.80 16.69
N THR A 143 2.51 10.66 17.93
CA THR A 143 2.98 11.41 19.11
C THR A 143 3.45 10.50 20.23
N THR A 144 2.66 9.50 20.64
CA THR A 144 3.04 8.58 21.71
C THR A 144 4.28 7.80 21.29
N THR A 145 5.35 7.94 22.06
CA THR A 145 6.61 7.26 21.78
C THR A 145 6.52 5.78 22.13
N LYS A 146 7.35 4.96 21.50
CA LYS A 146 7.48 3.54 21.83
C LYS A 146 7.88 3.32 23.29
N VAL A 147 8.70 4.21 23.86
CA VAL A 147 9.07 4.21 25.29
C VAL A 147 7.84 4.37 26.17
N GLU A 148 7.05 5.43 25.96
CA GLU A 148 5.81 5.68 26.72
C GLU A 148 4.78 4.54 26.56
N ALA A 149 4.73 3.93 25.37
CA ALA A 149 3.86 2.78 25.11
C ALA A 149 4.29 1.55 25.93
N MET A 150 5.59 1.20 25.92
CA MET A 150 6.12 0.07 26.68
C MET A 150 6.01 0.27 28.20
N GLU A 151 6.18 1.50 28.69
CA GLU A 151 5.96 1.83 30.11
C GLU A 151 4.51 1.60 30.57
N LYS A 152 3.54 1.70 29.65
CA LYS A 152 2.11 1.45 29.93
C LYS A 152 1.71 -0.02 29.74
N MET A 153 2.56 -0.85 29.13
CA MET A 153 2.33 -2.30 28.94
C MET A 153 2.61 -3.08 30.23
N LEU A 154 1.77 -2.87 31.24
CA LEU A 154 1.86 -3.48 32.55
C LEU A 154 0.92 -4.69 32.67
N HIS A 155 1.39 -5.74 33.34
CA HIS A 155 0.54 -6.82 33.81
C HIS A 155 0.67 -6.92 35.32
N ALA A 156 -0.49 -6.94 36.00
CA ALA A 156 -0.59 -7.07 37.44
C ALA A 156 -1.36 -8.36 37.77
N GLN A 157 -0.81 -9.15 38.68
CA GLN A 157 -1.42 -10.37 39.20
C GLN A 157 -1.08 -10.51 40.68
N THR A 158 -2.10 -10.70 41.52
CA THR A 158 -1.94 -10.95 42.95
C THR A 158 -2.27 -12.42 43.25
N GLY A 159 -1.47 -13.06 44.09
CA GLY A 159 -1.65 -14.47 44.45
C GLY A 159 -1.01 -15.45 43.45
N LYS A 160 -1.39 -16.73 43.54
CA LYS A 160 -0.80 -17.82 42.75
C LYS A 160 -1.05 -17.61 41.25
N TRP A 161 0.01 -17.76 40.44
CA TRP A 161 -0.14 -17.96 39.01
C TRP A 161 -0.69 -19.37 38.76
N LEU A 162 -1.88 -19.46 38.19
CA LEU A 162 -2.53 -20.75 37.98
C LEU A 162 -1.78 -21.51 36.87
N ALA A 163 -1.46 -22.78 37.12
CA ALA A 163 -0.62 -23.61 36.25
C ALA A 163 -1.25 -24.96 35.87
N ASP A 164 -2.50 -25.21 36.31
CA ASP A 164 -3.23 -26.45 36.02
C ASP A 164 -3.89 -26.41 34.64
N GLY A 165 -3.14 -26.80 33.62
CA GLY A 165 -3.62 -26.89 32.24
C GLY A 165 -4.61 -28.02 31.96
N SER A 166 -4.99 -28.83 32.96
CA SER A 166 -5.80 -30.03 32.78
C SER A 166 -7.29 -29.70 32.78
N THR A 167 -7.64 -28.50 33.24
CA THR A 167 -8.99 -27.92 33.20
C THR A 167 -8.95 -26.57 32.49
N THR A 168 -10.06 -26.20 31.84
CA THR A 168 -10.14 -24.98 31.00
C THR A 168 -9.84 -23.69 31.76
N ASP A 169 -10.16 -23.64 33.06
CA ASP A 169 -9.93 -22.48 33.93
C ASP A 169 -8.79 -22.69 34.95
N GLY A 170 -8.04 -23.80 34.83
CA GLY A 170 -7.05 -24.19 35.84
C GLY A 170 -5.68 -23.51 35.68
N TYR A 171 -5.44 -22.78 34.59
CA TYR A 171 -4.19 -22.06 34.34
C TYR A 171 -4.39 -20.66 33.78
N THR A 172 -3.40 -19.80 34.02
CA THR A 172 -3.35 -18.44 33.48
C THR A 172 -2.31 -18.40 32.36
N ARG A 173 -2.74 -18.00 31.16
CA ARG A 173 -1.85 -17.82 30.01
C ARG A 173 -0.84 -16.70 30.27
N ILE A 174 0.44 -16.93 29.94
CA ILE A 174 1.53 -16.00 30.22
C ILE A 174 1.57 -14.91 29.14
N PRO A 175 1.52 -13.61 29.49
CA PRO A 175 1.77 -12.55 28.53
C PRO A 175 3.19 -12.60 27.95
N MET A 176 3.29 -12.37 26.65
CA MET A 176 4.56 -12.43 25.92
C MET A 176 4.74 -11.22 25.00
N TYR A 177 6.00 -10.91 24.70
CA TYR A 177 6.40 -9.79 23.86
C TYR A 177 7.36 -10.24 22.76
N GLY A 178 7.17 -9.75 21.53
CA GLY A 178 8.14 -9.88 20.44
C GLY A 178 8.13 -8.63 19.57
N GLU A 179 9.24 -8.34 18.88
CA GLU A 179 9.29 -7.23 17.93
C GLU A 179 10.15 -7.55 16.70
N LYS A 180 9.86 -6.87 15.59
CA LYS A 180 10.68 -6.91 14.38
C LYS A 180 10.63 -5.57 13.66
N VAL A 181 11.80 -5.11 13.21
CA VAL A 181 11.91 -3.95 12.33
C VAL A 181 11.83 -4.41 10.88
N ILE A 182 10.98 -3.74 10.10
CA ILE A 182 10.81 -3.94 8.67
C ILE A 182 11.01 -2.61 7.94
N SER A 183 11.34 -2.67 6.65
CA SER A 183 11.59 -1.47 5.84
C SER A 183 10.33 -0.62 5.63
N LYS A 184 9.16 -1.25 5.48
CA LYS A 184 7.82 -0.64 5.42
C LYS A 184 6.73 -1.73 5.39
N ILE A 185 5.49 -1.37 5.71
CA ILE A 185 4.30 -2.20 5.50
C ILE A 185 3.76 -1.92 4.09
N THR A 186 3.52 -2.97 3.30
CA THR A 186 2.87 -2.86 1.99
C THR A 186 1.69 -3.84 1.88
N PRO A 187 0.67 -3.53 1.06
CA PRO A 187 -0.52 -4.39 0.92
C PRO A 187 -0.25 -5.83 0.47
N SER A 188 0.93 -6.10 -0.12
CA SER A 188 1.27 -7.38 -0.77
C SER A 188 2.59 -7.96 -0.27
N MET A 189 2.98 -7.67 0.98
CA MET A 189 4.25 -8.15 1.52
C MET A 189 4.21 -9.63 1.89
N ASP A 190 5.38 -10.28 1.79
CA ASP A 190 5.59 -11.63 2.30
C ASP A 190 5.21 -11.75 3.79
N PRO A 191 4.84 -12.96 4.25
CA PRO A 191 4.56 -13.20 5.66
C PRO A 191 5.68 -12.66 6.56
N ILE A 192 5.31 -11.94 7.62
CA ILE A 192 6.27 -11.44 8.60
C ILE A 192 6.63 -12.62 9.53
N THR A 193 7.81 -13.19 9.29
CA THR A 193 8.38 -14.30 10.06
C THR A 193 9.51 -13.85 10.99
N GLY A 194 10.02 -14.74 11.84
CA GLY A 194 11.21 -14.47 12.66
C GLY A 194 10.97 -13.52 13.83
N ILE A 195 9.75 -13.48 14.37
CA ILE A 195 9.43 -12.78 15.61
C ILE A 195 9.54 -13.78 16.76
N ASN A 196 10.54 -13.61 17.63
CA ASN A 196 10.72 -14.43 18.82
C ASN A 196 9.95 -13.84 19.99
N MET A 197 9.07 -14.65 20.59
CA MET A 197 8.21 -14.24 21.70
C MET A 197 8.90 -14.57 23.03
N LYS A 198 9.10 -13.54 23.87
CA LYS A 198 9.67 -13.68 25.21
C LYS A 198 8.57 -13.63 26.27
N ARG A 199 8.54 -14.63 27.15
CA ARG A 199 7.66 -14.68 28.32
C ARG A 199 8.06 -13.60 29.31
N MET A 200 7.08 -12.98 29.98
CA MET A 200 7.38 -11.94 30.98
C MET A 200 7.75 -12.48 32.37
N LEU A 201 7.56 -13.78 32.63
CA LEU A 201 7.74 -14.39 33.96
C LEU A 201 9.01 -15.25 34.04
N ALA A 202 9.54 -15.38 35.26
CA ALA A 202 10.50 -16.39 35.65
C ALA A 202 9.78 -17.64 36.16
N ARG A 203 10.35 -18.83 35.90
CA ARG A 203 9.84 -20.11 36.40
C ARG A 203 10.76 -20.67 37.48
N ILE A 204 10.19 -21.15 38.58
CA ILE A 204 10.91 -21.80 39.68
C ILE A 204 10.41 -23.24 39.85
N ASP A 205 11.34 -24.19 39.83
CA ASP A 205 11.07 -25.61 40.05
C ASP A 205 11.75 -26.06 41.35
N ILE A 206 11.06 -26.90 42.12
CA ILE A 206 11.57 -27.40 43.40
C ILE A 206 11.65 -28.91 43.35
N ARG A 207 12.83 -29.43 43.65
CA ARG A 207 13.12 -30.86 43.67
C ARG A 207 13.70 -31.25 45.01
N ASN A 208 13.35 -32.44 45.48
CA ASN A 208 13.94 -33.03 46.67
C ASN A 208 14.62 -34.34 46.28
N ASN A 209 15.95 -34.40 46.41
CA ASN A 209 16.68 -35.59 46.00
C ASN A 209 16.48 -36.71 47.03
N SER A 210 15.58 -37.66 46.73
CA SER A 210 15.23 -38.78 47.61
C SER A 210 16.39 -39.74 47.91
N ALA A 211 17.48 -39.70 47.15
CA ALA A 211 18.65 -40.56 47.34
C ALA A 211 19.68 -39.98 48.34
N THR A 212 19.68 -38.66 48.56
CA THR A 212 20.70 -37.98 49.39
C THR A 212 20.12 -37.10 50.50
N SER A 213 18.86 -36.67 50.37
CA SER A 213 18.21 -35.75 51.31
C SER A 213 17.59 -36.50 52.49
N ASN A 214 17.89 -36.06 53.70
CA ASN A 214 17.25 -36.50 54.95
C ASN A 214 15.98 -35.68 55.29
N PHE A 215 15.53 -34.85 54.35
CA PHE A 215 14.47 -33.85 54.53
C PHE A 215 13.25 -34.20 53.67
N THR A 216 12.04 -33.98 54.21
CA THR A 216 10.77 -34.09 53.47
C THR A 216 10.16 -32.70 53.34
N VAL A 217 9.91 -32.25 52.12
CA VAL A 217 9.21 -30.97 51.85
C VAL A 217 7.71 -31.16 52.02
N GLU A 218 7.07 -30.25 52.74
CA GLU A 218 5.62 -30.28 52.98
C GLU A 218 4.92 -29.08 52.34
N GLU A 219 5.47 -27.89 52.54
CA GLU A 219 4.91 -26.64 52.03
C GLU A 219 6.05 -25.75 51.54
N VAL A 220 5.81 -25.03 50.45
CA VAL A 220 6.71 -24.01 49.93
C VAL A 220 5.91 -22.73 49.82
N TYR A 221 6.52 -21.63 50.25
CA TYR A 221 5.94 -20.31 50.13
C TYR A 221 6.83 -19.43 49.26
N LEU A 222 6.26 -18.78 48.26
CA LEU A 222 6.92 -17.68 47.55
C LEU A 222 6.67 -16.38 48.32
N ALA A 223 7.73 -15.76 48.82
CA ALA A 223 7.68 -14.55 49.63
C ALA A 223 8.48 -13.40 48.98
N ASN A 224 8.16 -12.15 49.36
CA ASN A 224 8.82 -10.95 48.85
C ASN A 224 8.78 -10.82 47.31
N TYR A 225 7.70 -11.29 46.70
CA TYR A 225 7.53 -11.26 45.24
C TYR A 225 6.89 -9.95 44.78
N ASN A 226 7.15 -9.58 43.53
CA ASN A 226 6.48 -8.47 42.86
C ASN A 226 5.12 -8.93 42.33
N THR A 227 4.11 -8.05 42.30
CA THR A 227 2.78 -8.34 41.74
C THR A 227 2.55 -7.70 40.38
N THR A 228 3.41 -6.78 39.97
CA THR A 228 3.32 -6.08 38.69
C THR A 228 4.66 -6.08 37.96
N GLY A 229 4.63 -6.34 36.66
CA GLY A 229 5.82 -6.29 35.78
C GLY A 229 5.51 -5.71 34.40
N TYR A 230 6.56 -5.29 33.69
CA TYR A 230 6.46 -4.89 32.29
C TYR A 230 6.37 -6.11 31.37
N ILE A 231 5.45 -6.07 30.42
CA ILE A 231 5.34 -7.10 29.37
C ILE A 231 6.52 -6.99 28.41
N ALA A 232 6.89 -5.77 28.03
CA ALA A 232 8.07 -5.51 27.20
C ALA A 232 9.39 -5.81 27.94
N PRO A 233 10.40 -6.40 27.26
CA PRO A 233 11.74 -6.65 27.81
C PRO A 233 12.53 -5.34 27.97
N PRO A 234 13.65 -5.32 28.72
CA PRO A 234 14.46 -4.12 28.91
C PRO A 234 14.79 -3.35 27.62
N TRP A 235 14.48 -2.05 27.60
CA TRP A 235 14.68 -1.15 26.45
C TRP A 235 15.63 0.00 26.76
N ASN A 236 16.26 0.55 25.72
CA ASN A 236 17.10 1.76 25.82
C ASN A 236 16.26 3.05 25.74
N THR A 237 16.90 4.22 25.84
CA THR A 237 16.23 5.54 25.78
C THR A 237 15.46 5.80 24.47
N ASN A 238 15.72 5.05 23.41
CA ASN A 238 15.04 5.16 22.12
C ASN A 238 13.89 4.15 21.97
N GLY A 239 13.64 3.34 23.00
CA GLY A 239 12.61 2.30 22.99
C GLY A 239 13.01 1.08 22.15
N GLN A 240 14.30 0.85 21.92
CA GLN A 240 14.79 -0.38 21.30
C GLN A 240 15.05 -1.42 22.39
N VAL A 241 14.61 -2.66 22.16
CA VAL A 241 14.96 -3.78 23.04
C VAL A 241 16.47 -3.98 22.99
N THR A 242 17.08 -4.09 24.17
CA THR A 242 18.53 -4.27 24.31
C THR A 242 18.91 -5.75 24.17
N ASP A 243 19.85 -6.08 23.27
CA ASP A 243 20.37 -7.45 23.05
C ASP A 243 21.91 -7.43 22.82
N PRO A 244 22.73 -8.20 23.59
CA PRO A 244 22.34 -8.89 24.81
C PRO A 244 21.85 -7.87 25.84
N ALA A 245 20.66 -8.12 26.39
CA ALA A 245 20.07 -7.25 27.40
C ALA A 245 21.09 -7.03 28.53
N PRO A 246 21.17 -5.82 29.13
CA PRO A 246 21.87 -5.69 30.39
C PRO A 246 21.31 -6.74 31.34
N ASP A 247 22.19 -7.46 32.03
CA ASP A 247 21.82 -8.57 32.94
C ASP A 247 20.89 -8.16 34.10
N THR A 248 20.59 -6.87 34.22
CA THR A 248 19.79 -6.27 35.28
C THR A 248 18.31 -6.22 34.87
N PRO A 249 17.40 -6.87 35.61
CA PRO A 249 15.96 -6.79 35.35
C PRO A 249 15.43 -5.36 35.41
N VAL A 250 14.42 -5.05 34.59
CA VAL A 250 13.73 -3.76 34.55
C VAL A 250 12.26 -3.99 34.84
N PHE A 251 11.76 -3.39 35.92
CA PHE A 251 10.36 -3.48 36.35
C PHE A 251 9.85 -2.14 36.87
N PRO A 252 8.52 -1.96 37.02
CA PRO A 252 7.93 -0.69 37.39
C PRO A 252 8.35 -0.22 38.77
N VAL A 253 8.52 1.09 38.95
CA VAL A 253 8.91 1.71 40.23
C VAL A 253 7.99 1.28 41.39
N ASN A 254 6.70 1.08 41.10
CA ASN A 254 5.72 0.53 42.03
C ASN A 254 5.32 -0.90 41.60
N SER A 255 6.21 -1.88 41.80
CA SER A 255 5.98 -3.28 41.45
C SER A 255 4.98 -4.01 42.36
N GLY A 256 4.41 -3.32 43.36
CA GLY A 256 3.46 -3.88 44.33
C GLY A 256 4.06 -5.03 45.13
N LYS A 257 5.32 -4.88 45.57
CA LYS A 257 6.09 -5.91 46.27
C LYS A 257 5.42 -6.31 47.58
N MET A 258 5.24 -7.62 47.78
CA MET A 258 4.52 -8.21 48.91
C MET A 258 5.48 -8.78 49.95
N THR A 259 5.67 -8.10 51.08
CA THR A 259 6.71 -8.42 52.08
C THR A 259 6.18 -9.00 53.39
N GLU A 260 4.87 -8.99 53.64
CA GLU A 260 4.29 -9.51 54.88
C GLU A 260 4.07 -11.03 54.80
N GLU A 261 4.07 -11.71 55.96
CA GLU A 261 3.82 -13.16 56.04
C GLU A 261 2.47 -13.56 55.44
N GLY A 262 1.43 -12.74 55.66
CA GLY A 262 0.09 -12.99 55.13
C GLY A 262 -0.02 -12.94 53.61
N ASP A 263 0.96 -12.33 52.93
CA ASP A 263 0.95 -12.17 51.48
C ASP A 263 1.70 -13.29 50.74
N ALA A 264 2.44 -14.13 51.47
CA ALA A 264 3.23 -15.20 50.91
C ALA A 264 2.34 -16.27 50.24
N ILE A 265 2.69 -16.66 49.01
CA ILE A 265 1.88 -17.62 48.25
C ILE A 265 2.27 -19.04 48.63
N LEU A 266 1.32 -19.78 49.22
CA LEU A 266 1.49 -21.18 49.57
C LEU A 266 1.34 -22.11 48.36
N TYR A 267 2.31 -23.01 48.21
CA TYR A 267 2.31 -24.15 47.31
C TYR A 267 2.46 -25.44 48.14
N SER A 268 1.44 -26.28 48.14
CA SER A 268 1.47 -27.57 48.85
C SER A 268 2.28 -28.59 48.04
N VAL A 269 3.35 -29.12 48.63
CA VAL A 269 4.25 -30.07 47.98
C VAL A 269 4.12 -31.44 48.62
N ASN A 270 3.88 -32.48 47.81
CA ASN A 270 3.70 -33.83 48.32
C ASN A 270 5.05 -34.58 48.44
N GLY A 271 5.83 -34.22 49.46
CA GLY A 271 7.01 -34.98 49.90
C GLY A 271 8.19 -34.94 48.92
N ASN A 272 8.55 -36.11 48.37
CA ASN A 272 9.72 -36.29 47.48
C ASN A 272 9.39 -36.12 45.98
N THR A 273 8.14 -35.81 45.64
CA THR A 273 7.73 -35.62 44.25
C THR A 273 8.29 -34.29 43.75
N PRO A 274 8.98 -34.23 42.59
CA PRO A 274 9.35 -32.97 41.95
C PRO A 274 8.14 -32.06 41.79
N TYR A 275 8.29 -30.79 42.18
CA TYR A 275 7.31 -29.74 42.02
C TYR A 275 7.76 -28.82 40.89
N ASP A 276 7.56 -29.29 39.66
CA ASP A 276 8.03 -28.67 38.43
C ASP A 276 6.88 -27.90 37.74
N GLY A 277 7.09 -26.64 37.35
CA GLY A 277 6.16 -25.86 36.50
C GLY A 277 4.94 -25.27 37.19
N GLU A 278 5.03 -25.05 38.49
CA GLU A 278 3.91 -24.54 39.30
C GLU A 278 4.14 -23.14 39.85
N ILE A 279 5.40 -22.71 39.97
CA ILE A 279 5.77 -21.43 40.59
C ILE A 279 6.27 -20.49 39.50
N TYR A 280 5.46 -19.49 39.18
CA TYR A 280 5.81 -18.40 38.27
C TYR A 280 5.82 -17.08 39.03
N THR A 281 6.79 -16.23 38.72
CA THR A 281 6.92 -14.92 39.38
C THR A 281 7.47 -13.86 38.43
N PHE A 282 7.18 -12.60 38.71
CA PHE A 282 7.73 -11.47 37.97
C PHE A 282 9.21 -11.28 38.26
N GLU A 283 9.86 -10.48 37.43
CA GLU A 283 11.26 -10.12 37.60
C GLU A 283 11.55 -9.46 38.96
N SER A 284 12.75 -9.71 39.49
CA SER A 284 13.21 -9.16 40.76
C SER A 284 14.72 -8.95 40.74
N LEU A 285 15.20 -7.83 41.31
CA LEU A 285 16.63 -7.56 41.43
C LEU A 285 17.30 -8.55 42.40
N ALA A 286 18.59 -8.78 42.20
CA ALA A 286 19.44 -9.40 43.22
C ALA A 286 19.48 -8.50 44.46
N ALA A 287 19.65 -9.10 45.64
CA ALA A 287 19.94 -8.33 46.84
C ALA A 287 21.29 -7.60 46.69
N GLU A 288 21.35 -6.32 47.08
CA GLU A 288 22.59 -5.54 47.06
C GLU A 288 23.42 -5.82 48.32
N ASP A 289 24.74 -5.99 48.15
CA ASP A 289 25.67 -6.01 49.28
C ASP A 289 26.06 -4.55 49.60
N ALA A 290 25.40 -3.93 50.57
CA ALA A 290 25.78 -2.60 51.07
C ALA A 290 27.09 -2.70 51.87
N GLY A 291 28.21 -2.86 51.17
CA GLY A 291 29.51 -3.18 51.77
C GLY A 291 30.19 -1.98 52.44
N GLY A 292 30.07 -1.89 53.76
CA GLY A 292 31.07 -1.29 54.64
C GLY A 292 31.41 -2.26 55.77
N VAL A 293 32.67 -2.33 56.21
CA VAL A 293 33.08 -3.20 57.33
C VAL A 293 32.29 -2.82 58.60
N GLY A 294 31.37 -3.68 59.02
CA GLY A 294 30.50 -3.46 60.18
C GLY A 294 29.08 -2.95 59.90
N GLN A 295 28.65 -2.86 58.63
CA GLN A 295 27.24 -2.70 58.27
C GLN A 295 26.73 -4.04 57.70
N ASP A 296 25.75 -4.67 58.37
CA ASP A 296 25.01 -5.74 57.72
C ASP A 296 24.05 -5.10 56.69
N GLY A 297 24.14 -5.51 55.43
CA GLY A 297 23.21 -5.09 54.38
C GLY A 297 21.80 -5.66 54.59
N GLU A 298 21.24 -5.47 55.79
CA GLU A 298 20.11 -6.18 56.37
C GLU A 298 18.84 -6.09 55.53
N ALA A 299 18.47 -4.87 55.14
CA ALA A 299 17.15 -4.59 54.58
C ALA A 299 17.01 -5.19 53.17
N SER A 300 17.98 -4.94 52.27
CA SER A 300 17.93 -5.43 50.88
C SER A 300 17.87 -6.96 50.82
N ARG A 301 18.60 -7.66 51.70
CA ARG A 301 18.58 -9.12 51.77
C ARG A 301 17.27 -9.64 52.37
N LYS A 302 16.78 -9.05 53.46
CA LYS A 302 15.49 -9.44 54.04
C LYS A 302 14.34 -9.27 53.06
N ASP A 303 14.37 -8.19 52.29
CA ASP A 303 13.34 -7.82 51.32
C ASP A 303 13.53 -8.53 49.97
N ALA A 304 14.59 -9.31 49.75
CA ALA A 304 14.80 -10.04 48.51
C ALA A 304 13.73 -11.13 48.30
N THR A 305 13.34 -11.36 47.05
CA THR A 305 12.42 -12.45 46.68
C THR A 305 13.05 -13.78 47.07
N CYS A 306 12.32 -14.58 47.86
CA CYS A 306 12.84 -15.83 48.40
C CYS A 306 11.74 -16.89 48.49
N LEU A 307 12.17 -18.13 48.74
CA LEU A 307 11.26 -19.20 49.13
C LEU A 307 11.38 -19.48 50.63
N ILE A 308 10.25 -19.70 51.30
CA ILE A 308 10.22 -20.31 52.62
C ILE A 308 9.77 -21.75 52.45
N VAL A 309 10.63 -22.70 52.81
CA VAL A 309 10.37 -24.13 52.69
C VAL A 309 10.08 -24.69 54.09
N LYS A 310 8.90 -25.26 54.27
CA LYS A 310 8.54 -26.00 55.47
C LYS A 310 8.71 -27.49 55.21
N GLY A 311 9.33 -28.15 56.18
CA GLY A 311 9.46 -29.60 56.14
C GLY A 311 10.12 -30.15 57.38
N ARG A 312 10.40 -31.46 57.36
CA ARG A 312 10.91 -32.20 58.53
C ARG A 312 12.09 -33.08 58.16
N ILE A 313 12.95 -33.30 59.15
CA ILE A 313 14.06 -34.24 59.07
C ILE A 313 13.58 -35.59 59.63
N GLY A 314 13.53 -36.62 58.79
CA GLY A 314 13.00 -37.94 59.19
C GLY A 314 11.58 -37.85 59.78
N THR A 315 11.39 -38.31 61.02
CA THR A 315 10.11 -38.25 61.76
C THR A 315 10.03 -37.08 62.74
N GLY A 316 10.93 -36.09 62.64
CA GLY A 316 10.95 -34.91 63.52
C GLY A 316 9.81 -33.91 63.27
N GLU A 317 9.77 -32.84 64.07
CA GLU A 317 8.83 -31.73 63.90
C GLU A 317 9.11 -30.92 62.63
N SER A 318 8.06 -30.36 62.02
CA SER A 318 8.18 -29.49 60.85
C SER A 318 8.74 -28.13 61.26
N THR A 319 9.75 -27.66 60.52
CA THR A 319 10.41 -26.35 60.73
C THR A 319 10.54 -25.61 59.40
N PHE A 320 10.80 -24.30 59.47
CA PHE A 320 10.84 -23.41 58.30
C PHE A 320 12.27 -23.04 57.92
N TYR A 321 12.55 -22.99 56.62
CA TYR A 321 13.86 -22.65 56.08
C TYR A 321 13.72 -21.61 54.98
N ARG A 322 14.51 -20.53 55.07
CA ARG A 322 14.63 -19.57 53.98
C ARG A 322 15.61 -20.07 52.91
N VAL A 323 15.22 -19.90 51.65
CA VAL A 323 15.99 -20.24 50.46
C VAL A 323 16.07 -19.00 49.58
N ASP A 324 17.26 -18.40 49.54
CA ASP A 324 17.58 -17.27 48.68
C ASP A 324 18.25 -17.74 47.38
N PHE A 325 18.00 -17.02 46.27
CA PHE A 325 18.59 -17.32 44.97
C PHE A 325 20.03 -16.83 44.92
N THR A 326 20.99 -17.74 45.09
CA THR A 326 22.42 -17.40 45.18
C THR A 326 23.31 -18.37 44.39
N LYS A 327 24.46 -17.90 43.88
CA LYS A 327 25.49 -18.78 43.31
C LYS A 327 26.24 -19.53 44.43
N THR A 328 26.65 -20.76 44.17
CA THR A 328 27.46 -21.53 45.11
C THR A 328 28.90 -21.03 45.08
N GLY A 329 29.34 -20.29 46.11
CA GLY A 329 30.73 -19.84 46.26
C GLY A 329 31.63 -20.92 46.88
N ASN A 330 32.96 -20.80 46.71
CA ASN A 330 33.92 -21.62 47.44
C ASN A 330 33.98 -21.21 48.92
N THR A 331 34.47 -22.10 49.78
CA THR A 331 34.56 -21.83 51.22
C THR A 331 35.43 -20.59 51.50
N GLY A 332 34.80 -19.50 51.96
CA GLY A 332 35.48 -18.24 52.30
C GLY A 332 35.20 -17.06 51.35
N GLU A 333 34.45 -17.24 50.26
CA GLU A 333 34.05 -16.15 49.34
C GLU A 333 32.69 -15.53 49.71
N GLN A 334 32.48 -14.25 49.36
CA GLN A 334 31.17 -13.59 49.45
C GLN A 334 30.17 -14.30 48.52
N VAL A 335 28.96 -14.54 49.03
CA VAL A 335 27.88 -15.19 48.26
C VAL A 335 27.19 -14.17 47.36
N GLU A 336 27.18 -14.44 46.06
CA GLU A 336 26.53 -13.62 45.04
C GLU A 336 25.03 -13.95 44.95
N TYR A 337 24.17 -12.95 45.15
CA TYR A 337 22.72 -13.07 44.94
C TYR A 337 22.40 -12.96 43.45
N LEU A 338 21.45 -13.78 43.00
CA LEU A 338 21.00 -13.82 41.61
C LEU A 338 19.69 -13.04 41.46
N PRO A 339 19.53 -12.24 40.40
CA PRO A 339 18.23 -11.69 40.04
C PRO A 339 17.32 -12.79 39.50
N LEU A 340 16.00 -12.58 39.60
CA LEU A 340 15.00 -13.35 38.87
C LEU A 340 14.70 -12.64 37.55
N LYS A 341 15.06 -13.29 36.44
CA LYS A 341 14.94 -12.76 35.07
C LYS A 341 13.75 -13.39 34.35
N ARG A 342 13.09 -12.63 33.50
CA ARG A 342 12.01 -13.15 32.64
C ARG A 342 12.52 -14.25 31.71
N ASN A 343 11.64 -15.15 31.30
CA ASN A 343 11.97 -16.27 30.41
C ASN A 343 13.15 -17.15 30.88
N HIS A 344 13.51 -17.10 32.17
CA HIS A 344 14.53 -17.96 32.78
C HIS A 344 13.90 -19.03 33.64
N LYS A 345 14.62 -20.14 33.81
CA LYS A 345 14.23 -21.25 34.69
C LYS A 345 15.21 -21.37 35.84
N TYR A 346 14.69 -21.47 37.06
CA TYR A 346 15.45 -21.64 38.30
C TYR A 346 15.06 -22.98 38.95
N ILE A 347 15.97 -23.95 38.95
CA ILE A 347 15.74 -25.28 39.53
C ILE A 347 16.46 -25.35 40.87
N ILE A 348 15.70 -25.43 41.96
CA ILE A 348 16.20 -25.59 43.31
C ILE A 348 16.06 -27.06 43.69
N THR A 349 17.20 -27.74 43.83
CA THR A 349 17.25 -29.13 44.31
C THR A 349 17.74 -29.16 45.73
N ILE A 350 16.87 -29.50 46.68
CA ILE A 350 17.24 -29.73 48.07
C ILE A 350 18.05 -31.02 48.16
N THR A 351 19.24 -30.92 48.74
CA THR A 351 20.22 -32.01 48.81
C THR A 351 20.32 -32.62 50.21
N LYS A 352 20.20 -31.81 51.27
CA LYS A 352 20.27 -32.24 52.68
C LYS A 352 19.78 -31.14 53.64
N ALA A 353 19.23 -31.48 54.79
CA ALA A 353 19.11 -30.58 55.94
C ALA A 353 20.13 -30.95 57.04
N SER A 354 20.98 -30.00 57.42
CA SER A 354 22.09 -30.16 58.38
C SER A 354 21.66 -29.93 59.84
N GLY A 355 20.45 -29.41 60.08
CA GLY A 355 19.89 -29.11 61.40
C GLY A 355 18.45 -28.60 61.31
N ILE A 356 17.80 -28.41 62.46
CA ILE A 356 16.45 -27.85 62.55
C ILE A 356 16.40 -26.41 62.00
N GLY A 357 15.30 -26.05 61.35
CA GLY A 357 15.04 -24.70 60.87
C GLY A 357 14.46 -23.78 61.95
N TYR A 358 13.81 -22.71 61.51
CA TYR A 358 13.10 -21.76 62.37
C TYR A 358 11.77 -22.34 62.86
N LYS A 359 11.29 -21.85 64.02
CA LYS A 359 10.08 -22.38 64.66
C LYS A 359 8.80 -21.85 64.01
N SER A 360 8.86 -20.65 63.44
CA SER A 360 7.75 -20.04 62.72
C SER A 360 8.17 -19.56 61.34
N PHE A 361 7.17 -19.36 60.48
CA PHE A 361 7.35 -18.74 59.18
C PHE A 361 7.92 -17.32 59.31
N SER A 362 7.39 -16.49 60.22
CA SER A 362 7.85 -15.11 60.43
C SER A 362 9.32 -15.03 60.80
N GLU A 363 9.81 -15.97 61.64
CA GLU A 363 11.23 -16.06 61.97
C GLU A 363 12.09 -16.41 60.75
N ALA A 364 11.61 -17.31 59.88
CA ALA A 364 12.30 -17.68 58.64
C ALA A 364 12.31 -16.53 57.62
N LEU A 365 11.18 -15.82 57.45
CA LEU A 365 11.08 -14.69 56.54
C LEU A 365 11.95 -13.52 56.97
N ALA A 366 11.97 -13.20 58.27
CA ALA A 366 12.83 -12.17 58.84
C ALA A 366 14.32 -12.55 58.88
N SER A 367 14.66 -13.82 58.60
CA SER A 367 16.05 -14.28 58.51
C SER A 367 16.68 -13.94 57.15
N TYR A 368 18.00 -13.82 57.13
CA TYR A 368 18.82 -13.59 55.93
C TYR A 368 20.25 -14.00 56.32
N THR A 369 20.60 -15.28 56.22
CA THR A 369 21.95 -15.72 56.58
C THR A 369 22.55 -16.60 55.51
N VAL A 370 23.86 -16.42 55.30
CA VAL A 370 24.67 -17.13 54.32
C VAL A 370 24.80 -18.63 54.63
N MET A 371 24.37 -19.08 55.82
CA MET A 371 24.49 -20.45 56.30
C MET A 371 23.14 -21.02 56.72
N SER A 372 22.28 -21.29 55.75
CA SER A 372 21.07 -22.08 55.99
C SER A 372 21.43 -23.51 56.41
N ASN A 373 20.67 -24.03 57.37
CA ASN A 373 20.69 -25.46 57.71
C ASN A 373 20.13 -26.31 56.56
N LEU A 374 19.39 -25.72 55.61
CA LEU A 374 18.98 -26.39 54.38
C LEU A 374 20.06 -26.23 53.30
N LYS A 375 20.59 -27.34 52.82
CA LYS A 375 21.52 -27.40 51.69
C LYS A 375 20.74 -27.68 50.42
N PHE A 376 20.93 -26.82 49.44
CA PHE A 376 20.28 -26.92 48.14
C PHE A 376 21.28 -26.56 47.05
N ARG A 377 20.97 -27.01 45.84
CA ARG A 377 21.65 -26.65 44.61
C ARG A 377 20.71 -25.82 43.77
N LEU A 378 21.17 -24.68 43.27
CA LEU A 378 20.43 -23.86 42.32
C LEU A 378 21.07 -24.00 40.94
N ILE A 379 20.24 -24.28 39.93
CA ILE A 379 20.60 -24.24 38.51
C ILE A 379 19.71 -23.18 37.87
N HIS A 380 20.30 -22.29 37.08
CA HIS A 380 19.55 -21.31 36.30
C HIS A 380 20.15 -21.21 34.90
N TYR A 381 19.31 -21.00 33.90
CA TYR A 381 19.74 -20.84 32.50
C TYR A 381 18.72 -20.03 31.69
N ASP A 382 19.23 -19.41 30.62
CA ASP A 382 18.43 -18.70 29.62
C ASP A 382 17.78 -19.69 28.65
N ARG A 383 16.45 -19.60 28.50
CA ARG A 383 15.67 -20.48 27.62
C ARG A 383 15.80 -20.09 26.14
N ASP A 384 16.35 -18.92 25.82
CA ASP A 384 16.62 -18.51 24.44
C ASP A 384 17.87 -19.22 23.87
N LYS A 385 18.84 -19.57 24.73
CA LYS A 385 20.19 -20.03 24.32
C LYS A 385 20.42 -21.53 24.43
N VAL A 386 19.76 -22.20 25.36
CA VAL A 386 19.92 -23.65 25.57
C VAL A 386 18.68 -24.35 25.03
N LYS A 387 18.84 -25.25 24.05
CA LYS A 387 17.72 -25.90 23.35
C LYS A 387 17.70 -27.42 23.46
N ASP A 388 18.81 -28.08 23.78
CA ASP A 388 18.87 -29.53 23.99
C ASP A 388 19.77 -29.85 25.19
N VAL A 389 19.31 -30.68 26.12
CA VAL A 389 19.96 -30.92 27.42
C VAL A 389 20.03 -32.40 27.76
N VAL A 390 21.20 -32.84 28.21
CA VAL A 390 21.42 -34.16 28.82
C VAL A 390 21.58 -34.00 30.33
N TYR A 391 20.85 -34.81 31.10
CA TYR A 391 20.81 -34.77 32.57
C TYR A 391 21.05 -36.17 33.15
N ASN A 392 21.85 -36.27 34.23
CA ASN A 392 22.19 -37.57 34.85
C ASN A 392 21.68 -37.71 36.29
N GLY A 393 20.69 -36.92 36.69
CA GLY A 393 20.17 -36.93 38.06
C GLY A 393 20.96 -36.06 39.05
N GLN A 394 22.18 -35.65 38.69
CA GLN A 394 22.98 -34.71 39.48
C GLN A 394 23.26 -33.44 38.68
N TYR A 395 23.98 -33.54 37.56
CA TYR A 395 24.44 -32.43 36.72
C TYR A 395 23.68 -32.38 35.37
N MET A 396 23.70 -31.23 34.70
CA MET A 396 23.19 -31.01 33.34
C MET A 396 24.24 -30.45 32.37
N LEU A 397 24.10 -30.79 31.09
CA LEU A 397 24.87 -30.25 29.98
C LEU A 397 23.89 -29.93 28.85
N GLY A 398 23.84 -28.66 28.44
CA GLY A 398 22.94 -28.14 27.42
C GLY A 398 23.67 -27.49 26.25
N VAL A 399 23.07 -27.59 25.07
CA VAL A 399 23.55 -26.99 23.81
C VAL A 399 22.42 -26.22 23.14
N GLY A 400 22.76 -25.15 22.43
CA GLY A 400 21.82 -24.34 21.65
C GLY A 400 21.38 -25.01 20.35
N GLU A 401 22.21 -25.89 19.79
CA GLU A 401 21.94 -26.64 18.55
C GLU A 401 22.57 -28.03 18.65
N SER A 402 21.80 -29.07 18.34
CA SER A 402 22.26 -30.48 18.29
C SER A 402 22.62 -30.94 16.88
N GLU A 403 22.21 -30.19 15.85
CA GLU A 403 22.56 -30.42 14.46
C GLU A 403 22.89 -29.08 13.78
N VAL A 404 23.99 -29.05 13.02
CA VAL A 404 24.47 -27.90 12.27
C VAL A 404 24.59 -28.29 10.81
N THR A 405 23.87 -27.59 9.93
CA THR A 405 23.89 -27.86 8.49
C THR A 405 24.35 -26.62 7.73
N VAL A 406 25.47 -26.73 7.00
CA VAL A 406 26.13 -25.58 6.37
C VAL A 406 26.64 -25.88 4.96
N THR A 407 26.78 -24.85 4.13
CA THR A 407 27.32 -24.99 2.77
C THR A 407 28.85 -25.04 2.72
N GLN A 408 29.44 -25.42 1.58
CA GLN A 408 30.89 -25.41 1.34
C GLN A 408 31.60 -24.08 1.66
N TYR A 409 30.86 -22.95 1.64
CA TYR A 409 31.40 -21.60 1.85
C TYR A 409 31.29 -21.09 3.29
N GLN A 410 30.81 -21.90 4.24
CA GLN A 410 30.67 -21.48 5.64
C GLN A 410 31.98 -20.92 6.21
N ASN A 411 31.89 -19.84 6.97
CA ASN A 411 33.05 -19.15 7.54
C ASN A 411 33.49 -19.74 8.90
N ASN A 412 34.75 -19.50 9.28
CA ASN A 412 35.45 -20.00 10.47
C ASN A 412 34.97 -19.38 11.80
N SER A 413 33.67 -19.34 12.07
CA SER A 413 33.13 -18.74 13.30
C SER A 413 31.70 -19.18 13.65
N TYR A 414 31.27 -20.39 13.25
CA TYR A 414 29.94 -20.87 13.61
C TYR A 414 29.89 -21.11 15.12
N ALA A 415 29.10 -20.32 15.86
CA ALA A 415 29.03 -20.36 17.31
C ALA A 415 27.79 -21.12 17.77
N ILE A 416 27.97 -22.01 18.75
CA ILE A 416 26.91 -22.80 19.38
C ILE A 416 26.94 -22.47 20.87
N ASP A 417 25.82 -22.02 21.44
CA ASP A 417 25.74 -21.78 22.89
C ASP A 417 25.78 -23.11 23.66
N VAL A 418 26.51 -23.14 24.78
CA VAL A 418 26.69 -24.32 25.64
C VAL A 418 26.61 -23.90 27.10
N PHE A 419 25.82 -24.63 27.87
CA PHE A 419 25.66 -24.45 29.32
C PHE A 419 25.94 -25.76 30.06
N THR A 420 26.56 -25.67 31.24
CA THR A 420 26.69 -26.81 32.16
C THR A 420 26.73 -26.35 33.59
N ASP A 421 26.14 -27.13 34.48
CA ASP A 421 26.20 -26.88 35.92
C ASP A 421 27.31 -27.71 36.60
N ASN A 422 28.05 -28.52 35.83
CA ASN A 422 29.13 -29.35 36.35
C ASN A 422 30.32 -28.48 36.79
N PRO A 423 30.80 -28.56 38.04
CA PRO A 423 31.92 -27.76 38.55
C PRO A 423 33.19 -27.82 37.68
N GLY A 424 33.38 -28.90 36.92
CA GLY A 424 34.50 -29.06 35.98
C GLY A 424 34.33 -28.35 34.63
N GLY A 425 33.23 -27.63 34.41
CA GLY A 425 32.88 -27.05 33.12
C GLY A 425 32.52 -28.10 32.06
N TRP A 426 32.50 -27.69 30.79
CA TRP A 426 32.33 -28.59 29.65
C TRP A 426 33.60 -28.66 28.82
N LYS A 427 33.77 -29.77 28.11
CA LYS A 427 34.84 -29.99 27.13
C LYS A 427 34.25 -30.52 25.84
N ALA A 428 34.62 -29.95 24.71
CA ALA A 428 34.25 -30.41 23.38
C ALA A 428 35.46 -31.06 22.70
N THR A 429 35.22 -32.17 22.01
CA THR A 429 36.19 -32.82 21.12
C THR A 429 35.49 -33.25 19.84
N VAL A 430 36.16 -33.16 18.71
CA VAL A 430 35.64 -33.72 17.46
C VAL A 430 35.93 -35.23 17.45
N THR A 431 34.88 -36.04 17.57
CA THR A 431 34.98 -37.51 17.68
C THR A 431 34.82 -38.22 16.34
N ALA A 432 34.20 -37.57 15.36
CA ALA A 432 34.17 -37.98 13.95
C ALA A 432 34.35 -36.75 13.06
N GLY A 433 35.10 -36.86 11.96
CA GLY A 433 35.37 -35.73 11.06
C GLY A 433 36.47 -34.77 11.54
N SER A 434 37.36 -35.22 12.43
CA SER A 434 38.48 -34.42 13.00
C SER A 434 39.58 -34.07 12.00
N ASP A 435 39.54 -34.67 10.81
CA ASP A 435 40.38 -34.39 9.65
C ASP A 435 40.05 -33.04 9.01
N TRP A 436 38.81 -32.57 9.12
CA TRP A 436 38.37 -31.30 8.53
C TRP A 436 37.76 -30.32 9.53
N LEU A 437 36.99 -30.78 10.53
CA LEU A 437 36.40 -29.89 11.53
C LEU A 437 37.38 -29.62 12.69
N LYS A 438 37.55 -28.35 13.07
CA LYS A 438 38.33 -27.91 14.25
C LYS A 438 37.56 -26.88 15.06
N PHE A 439 38.11 -26.47 16.21
CA PHE A 439 37.60 -25.32 16.97
C PHE A 439 38.36 -24.03 16.64
N GLU A 440 37.92 -22.90 17.21
CA GLU A 440 38.58 -21.59 17.09
C GLU A 440 40.10 -21.70 17.30
N GLY A 441 40.88 -20.97 16.49
CA GLY A 441 42.34 -21.06 16.50
C GLY A 441 42.93 -22.35 15.91
N GLY A 442 42.09 -23.30 15.45
CA GLY A 442 42.54 -24.61 14.93
C GLY A 442 42.76 -25.65 16.02
N ALA A 443 42.18 -25.47 17.21
CA ALA A 443 42.33 -26.40 18.33
C ALA A 443 41.57 -27.72 18.13
N ASP A 444 42.09 -28.81 18.71
CA ASP A 444 41.48 -30.15 18.72
C ASP A 444 40.44 -30.35 19.83
N ALA A 445 40.45 -29.45 20.83
CA ALA A 445 39.50 -29.44 21.92
C ALA A 445 39.11 -28.00 22.28
N ALA A 446 37.89 -27.82 22.77
CA ALA A 446 37.42 -26.57 23.36
C ALA A 446 36.83 -26.84 24.75
N SER A 447 36.71 -25.81 25.57
CA SER A 447 36.11 -25.92 26.90
C SER A 447 35.47 -24.61 27.33
N GLY A 448 34.48 -24.70 28.20
CA GLY A 448 33.86 -23.55 28.85
C GLY A 448 33.65 -23.79 30.34
N VAL A 449 33.39 -22.71 31.05
CA VAL A 449 33.24 -22.70 32.52
C VAL A 449 31.83 -23.17 32.94
N ALA A 450 31.69 -23.49 34.23
CA ALA A 450 30.44 -23.95 34.81
C ALA A 450 29.53 -22.80 35.21
N ASN A 451 28.21 -23.00 35.14
CA ASN A 451 27.17 -22.06 35.55
C ASN A 451 27.24 -20.70 34.84
N ASP A 452 27.67 -20.71 33.57
CA ASP A 452 27.72 -19.55 32.70
C ASP A 452 27.27 -19.95 31.29
N ASP A 453 26.68 -19.00 30.56
CA ASP A 453 26.26 -19.19 29.17
C ASP A 453 27.47 -18.94 28.26
N THR A 454 28.13 -20.03 27.86
CA THR A 454 29.38 -19.96 27.08
C THR A 454 29.16 -20.39 25.63
N GLN A 455 30.14 -20.13 24.75
CA GLN A 455 30.04 -20.47 23.33
C GLN A 455 31.11 -21.47 22.88
N LEU A 456 30.68 -22.46 22.10
CA LEU A 456 31.51 -23.34 21.31
C LEU A 456 31.60 -22.82 19.87
N LYS A 457 32.79 -22.40 19.45
CA LYS A 457 33.01 -21.90 18.09
C LYS A 457 33.67 -22.95 17.20
N LEU A 458 33.00 -23.29 16.10
CA LEU A 458 33.47 -24.21 15.09
C LEU A 458 34.27 -23.48 14.00
N LYS A 459 35.39 -24.09 13.62
CA LYS A 459 36.20 -23.75 12.47
C LYS A 459 35.90 -24.74 11.36
N ILE A 460 35.01 -24.34 10.46
CA ILE A 460 34.53 -25.14 9.33
C ILE A 460 35.29 -24.69 8.08
N PRO A 461 36.30 -25.47 7.60
CA PRO A 461 37.01 -25.09 6.39
C PRO A 461 36.12 -25.22 5.16
N TYR A 462 36.58 -24.57 4.10
CA TYR A 462 36.01 -24.74 2.77
C TYR A 462 36.00 -26.21 2.35
N PHE A 463 34.97 -26.62 1.60
CA PHE A 463 34.79 -28.00 1.13
C PHE A 463 34.64 -28.03 -0.39
N ASN A 464 35.71 -28.35 -1.10
CA ASN A 464 35.60 -28.62 -2.53
C ASN A 464 35.25 -30.10 -2.80
N ASN A 465 34.31 -30.34 -3.72
CA ASN A 465 34.03 -31.66 -4.29
C ASN A 465 33.62 -31.50 -5.76
N GLU A 466 34.08 -32.40 -6.64
CA GLU A 466 33.72 -32.39 -8.06
C GLU A 466 32.24 -32.72 -8.32
N THR A 467 31.54 -33.32 -7.33
CA THR A 467 30.12 -33.67 -7.43
C THR A 467 29.28 -32.81 -6.49
N ILE A 468 28.28 -32.10 -7.05
CA ILE A 468 27.33 -31.24 -6.32
C ILE A 468 26.39 -32.11 -5.46
N GLY A 469 26.03 -31.61 -4.27
CA GLY A 469 25.16 -32.30 -3.33
C GLY A 469 25.88 -33.37 -2.49
N VAL A 470 27.20 -33.47 -2.61
CA VAL A 470 27.99 -34.33 -1.72
C VAL A 470 28.08 -33.69 -0.34
N GLU A 471 27.79 -34.49 0.67
CA GLU A 471 27.85 -34.11 2.08
C GLU A 471 29.07 -34.75 2.75
N ARG A 472 29.70 -34.02 3.67
CA ARG A 472 30.60 -34.57 4.68
C ARG A 472 30.04 -34.27 6.07
N LYS A 473 30.13 -35.25 6.96
CA LYS A 473 29.62 -35.14 8.34
C LYS A 473 30.76 -35.19 9.34
N ALA A 474 30.58 -34.48 10.44
CA ALA A 474 31.42 -34.52 11.62
C ALA A 474 30.54 -34.62 12.86
N THR A 475 31.10 -35.13 13.95
CA THR A 475 30.42 -35.21 15.24
C THR A 475 31.30 -34.54 16.27
N VAL A 476 30.75 -33.53 16.94
CA VAL A 476 31.37 -32.91 18.10
C VAL A 476 30.75 -33.52 19.34
N THR A 477 31.58 -34.15 20.17
CA THR A 477 31.15 -34.68 21.46
C THR A 477 31.52 -33.69 22.56
N LEU A 478 30.49 -33.18 23.23
CA LEU A 478 30.58 -32.40 24.44
C LEU A 478 30.50 -33.31 25.66
N THR A 479 31.35 -33.04 26.66
CA THR A 479 31.39 -33.78 27.92
C THR A 479 31.40 -32.82 29.10
N ALA A 480 30.65 -33.16 30.14
CA ALA A 480 30.70 -32.49 31.44
C ALA A 480 30.65 -33.56 32.53
N GLY A 481 31.82 -34.00 32.99
CA GLY A 481 31.95 -35.13 33.90
C GLY A 481 31.55 -36.45 33.23
N ARG A 482 30.42 -37.05 33.64
CA ARG A 482 29.87 -38.28 33.02
C ARG A 482 28.80 -37.99 31.96
N LEU A 483 28.37 -36.73 31.82
CA LEU A 483 27.40 -36.32 30.81
C LEU A 483 28.10 -36.23 29.47
N THR A 484 27.42 -36.68 28.42
CA THR A 484 27.89 -36.62 27.04
C THR A 484 26.74 -36.15 26.15
N HIS A 485 27.02 -35.21 25.26
CA HIS A 485 26.09 -34.72 24.24
C HIS A 485 26.82 -34.68 22.89
N ASN A 486 26.15 -35.08 21.80
CA ASN A 486 26.73 -35.08 20.46
C ASN A 486 26.02 -34.03 19.59
N ILE A 487 26.82 -33.20 18.92
CA ILE A 487 26.37 -32.27 17.90
C ILE A 487 26.79 -32.83 16.55
N GLU A 488 25.84 -33.05 15.64
CA GLU A 488 26.14 -33.42 14.26
C GLU A 488 26.39 -32.17 13.42
N VAL A 489 27.48 -32.17 12.65
CA VAL A 489 27.82 -31.07 11.73
C VAL A 489 27.87 -31.63 10.32
N THR A 490 26.90 -31.25 9.49
CA THR A 490 26.81 -31.61 8.08
C THR A 490 27.24 -30.42 7.23
N GLN A 491 28.25 -30.63 6.39
CA GLN A 491 28.64 -29.67 5.36
C GLN A 491 28.39 -30.25 3.98
N TYR A 492 27.67 -29.54 3.13
CA TYR A 492 27.33 -30.02 1.78
C TYR A 492 27.77 -29.05 0.69
N THR A 493 27.99 -29.61 -0.49
CA THR A 493 28.33 -28.87 -1.70
C THR A 493 27.07 -28.43 -2.44
N ILE A 494 27.04 -27.17 -2.86
CA ILE A 494 25.97 -26.59 -3.68
C ILE A 494 26.51 -26.27 -5.06
N ASP A 495 25.63 -26.18 -6.07
CA ASP A 495 26.03 -25.86 -7.44
C ASP A 495 26.77 -24.51 -7.48
N PRO A 496 28.09 -24.50 -7.77
CA PRO A 496 28.86 -23.27 -7.81
C PRO A 496 28.55 -22.55 -9.13
N GLY A 497 27.93 -21.38 -9.05
CA GLY A 497 27.69 -20.55 -10.23
C GLY A 497 26.26 -20.05 -10.39
N ILE A 498 25.34 -20.46 -9.49
CA ILE A 498 23.98 -19.95 -9.50
C ILE A 498 24.01 -18.48 -9.05
N ILE A 499 23.58 -17.61 -9.97
CA ILE A 499 23.25 -16.21 -9.73
C ILE A 499 21.78 -16.02 -10.12
N LYS A 500 21.03 -15.28 -9.30
CA LYS A 500 19.66 -14.89 -9.58
C LYS A 500 19.56 -13.37 -9.48
N PHE A 501 18.84 -12.80 -10.43
CA PHE A 501 18.50 -11.39 -10.46
C PHE A 501 17.04 -11.26 -10.09
N VAL A 502 16.74 -10.49 -9.05
CA VAL A 502 15.35 -10.23 -8.66
C VAL A 502 15.12 -8.74 -8.50
N ASP A 503 13.91 -8.27 -8.80
CA ASP A 503 13.52 -6.90 -8.50
C ASP A 503 13.19 -6.73 -6.99
N ALA A 504 12.78 -5.52 -6.59
CA ALA A 504 12.38 -5.23 -5.21
C ALA A 504 11.11 -5.96 -4.74
N TYR A 505 10.41 -6.65 -5.64
CA TYR A 505 9.19 -7.42 -5.38
C TYR A 505 9.45 -8.94 -5.39
N GLY A 506 10.71 -9.36 -5.60
CA GLY A 506 11.11 -10.76 -5.64
C GLY A 506 10.86 -11.46 -6.99
N ASN A 507 10.45 -10.72 -8.03
CA ASN A 507 10.27 -11.29 -9.36
C ASN A 507 11.64 -11.57 -9.99
N VAL A 508 11.81 -12.72 -10.63
CA VAL A 508 13.05 -13.08 -11.33
C VAL A 508 13.18 -12.30 -12.64
N LEU A 509 14.33 -11.64 -12.82
CA LEU A 509 14.66 -10.83 -14.00
C LEU A 509 15.59 -11.62 -14.95
N GLU A 510 15.10 -12.73 -15.51
CA GLU A 510 15.92 -13.63 -16.33
C GLU A 510 16.55 -12.98 -17.56
N LYS A 511 15.89 -11.94 -18.09
CA LYS A 511 16.30 -11.27 -19.33
C LYS A 511 16.86 -9.86 -19.13
N GLY A 512 16.84 -9.33 -17.90
CA GLY A 512 17.41 -8.01 -17.59
C GLY A 512 16.38 -6.92 -17.29
N LEU A 513 16.81 -5.66 -17.36
CA LEU A 513 15.96 -4.48 -17.19
C LEU A 513 15.66 -3.76 -18.52
N PHE A 514 14.52 -3.08 -18.55
CA PHE A 514 14.15 -2.17 -19.62
C PHE A 514 13.80 -0.78 -19.09
N PHE A 515 14.25 0.27 -19.79
CA PHE A 515 14.01 1.67 -19.47
C PHE A 515 13.48 2.44 -20.69
N PRO A 516 12.69 3.50 -20.51
CA PRO A 516 12.35 4.39 -21.62
C PRO A 516 13.61 5.10 -22.13
N ILE A 517 13.74 5.26 -23.45
CA ILE A 517 14.89 5.93 -24.07
C ILE A 517 14.83 7.46 -23.91
N ARG A 518 13.65 8.01 -23.64
CA ARG A 518 13.43 9.43 -23.33
C ARG A 518 12.63 9.58 -22.04
N ASN A 519 12.81 10.70 -21.36
CA ASN A 519 11.91 11.03 -20.27
C ASN A 519 10.67 11.74 -20.85
N PRO A 520 9.46 11.22 -20.64
CA PRO A 520 8.23 11.86 -21.15
C PRO A 520 7.98 13.26 -20.56
N ASP A 521 8.61 13.61 -19.43
CA ASP A 521 8.57 14.95 -18.83
C ASP A 521 9.60 15.93 -19.42
N GLY A 522 10.55 15.43 -20.23
CA GLY A 522 11.58 16.21 -20.91
C GLY A 522 12.96 15.55 -20.82
N ASP A 523 13.68 15.51 -21.95
CA ASP A 523 14.97 14.80 -22.11
C ASP A 523 16.10 15.28 -21.16
N GLU A 524 15.92 16.40 -20.46
CA GLU A 524 16.85 16.89 -19.44
C GLU A 524 16.65 16.28 -18.04
N LEU A 525 15.48 15.67 -17.77
CA LEU A 525 15.13 15.08 -16.49
C LEU A 525 15.57 13.61 -16.39
N PRO A 526 16.13 13.16 -15.25
CA PRO A 526 16.59 11.79 -15.10
C PRO A 526 15.44 10.78 -15.19
N LEU A 527 15.74 9.56 -15.67
CA LEU A 527 14.78 8.46 -15.68
C LEU A 527 14.55 7.93 -14.26
N GLU A 528 13.45 7.21 -14.05
CA GLU A 528 13.18 6.55 -12.77
C GLU A 528 14.18 5.41 -12.52
N PRO A 529 14.90 5.39 -11.37
CA PRO A 529 15.86 4.34 -11.06
C PRO A 529 15.14 3.02 -10.74
N GLN A 530 15.75 1.88 -11.10
CA GLN A 530 15.29 0.55 -10.72
C GLN A 530 16.37 -0.18 -9.92
N THR A 531 15.95 -0.94 -8.91
CA THR A 531 16.86 -1.73 -8.06
C THR A 531 16.73 -3.21 -8.37
N VAL A 532 17.87 -3.86 -8.59
CA VAL A 532 18.02 -5.30 -8.81
C VAL A 532 18.84 -5.90 -7.68
N TYR A 533 18.34 -6.96 -7.07
CA TYR A 533 19.07 -7.76 -6.11
C TYR A 533 19.73 -8.93 -6.85
N VAL A 534 21.04 -8.99 -6.73
CA VAL A 534 21.88 -10.04 -7.28
C VAL A 534 22.18 -11.02 -6.14
N MET A 535 21.57 -12.19 -6.20
CA MET A 535 21.77 -13.27 -5.25
C MET A 535 22.72 -14.29 -5.85
N PHE A 536 23.75 -14.72 -5.13
CA PHE A 536 24.73 -15.66 -5.67
C PHE A 536 25.19 -16.70 -4.65
N SER A 537 25.56 -17.86 -5.17
CA SER A 537 25.97 -19.05 -4.40
C SER A 537 27.47 -19.14 -4.15
N VAL A 538 28.30 -18.36 -4.86
CA VAL A 538 29.77 -18.42 -4.84
C VAL A 538 30.40 -17.57 -3.73
N ASP A 539 31.71 -17.74 -3.48
CA ASP A 539 32.46 -17.01 -2.43
C ASP A 539 32.51 -15.50 -2.71
N LYS A 540 32.71 -15.14 -3.98
CA LYS A 540 32.79 -13.75 -4.43
C LYS A 540 32.31 -13.64 -5.86
N ILE A 541 31.63 -12.53 -6.16
CA ILE A 541 31.42 -12.08 -7.54
C ILE A 541 32.18 -10.80 -7.79
N GLU A 542 32.51 -10.54 -9.05
CA GLU A 542 33.09 -9.28 -9.49
C GLU A 542 32.20 -8.68 -10.58
N GLY A 543 31.59 -7.53 -10.30
CA GLY A 543 30.74 -6.82 -11.25
C GLY A 543 31.53 -5.77 -12.03
N LYS A 544 31.28 -5.65 -13.34
CA LYS A 544 31.70 -4.50 -14.17
C LYS A 544 30.73 -4.27 -15.33
N LEU A 545 30.77 -3.11 -15.97
CA LEU A 545 30.04 -2.88 -17.22
C LEU A 545 30.74 -3.57 -18.40
N PHE A 546 29.99 -3.90 -19.45
CA PHE A 546 30.51 -4.54 -20.65
C PHE A 546 31.58 -3.67 -21.33
N ASP A 547 32.69 -4.30 -21.72
CA ASP A 547 33.89 -3.65 -22.26
C ASP A 547 33.74 -3.45 -23.77
N THR A 548 32.92 -2.46 -24.16
CA THR A 548 32.74 -2.01 -25.53
C THR A 548 32.45 -0.51 -25.52
N ASN A 549 32.77 0.18 -26.61
CA ASN A 549 32.43 1.59 -26.83
C ASN A 549 31.63 1.69 -28.14
N ASP A 550 30.33 1.46 -28.07
CA ASP A 550 29.38 1.60 -29.19
C ASP A 550 28.39 2.75 -28.92
N ILE A 551 27.94 3.41 -29.97
CA ILE A 551 26.99 4.54 -29.92
C ILE A 551 25.59 4.11 -29.46
N SER A 552 25.29 2.81 -29.60
CA SER A 552 24.10 2.17 -29.08
C SER A 552 24.19 1.81 -27.59
N MET A 553 25.28 2.16 -26.89
CA MET A 553 25.41 1.85 -25.48
C MET A 553 24.65 2.82 -24.58
N ILE A 554 24.12 2.29 -23.48
CA ILE A 554 23.48 3.09 -22.44
C ILE A 554 24.53 3.98 -21.75
N GLN A 555 24.12 5.21 -21.46
CA GLN A 555 24.92 6.18 -20.72
C GLN A 555 24.39 6.32 -19.30
N TYR A 556 25.29 6.50 -18.33
CA TYR A 556 24.96 6.68 -16.92
C TYR A 556 25.67 7.92 -16.38
N ASN A 557 24.96 8.74 -15.60
CA ASN A 557 25.56 9.81 -14.81
C ASN A 557 26.31 9.26 -13.59
N ALA A 558 27.14 10.11 -12.95
CA ALA A 558 27.73 9.78 -11.66
C ALA A 558 26.62 9.51 -10.62
N GLY A 559 26.66 8.34 -9.97
CA GLY A 559 25.60 7.90 -9.07
C GLY A 559 24.38 7.28 -9.76
N GLY A 560 24.35 7.20 -11.09
CA GLY A 560 23.31 6.49 -11.85
C GLY A 560 23.47 4.96 -11.84
N LEU A 561 24.59 4.45 -11.30
CA LEU A 561 24.78 3.04 -10.98
C LEU A 561 25.32 2.98 -9.55
N ILE A 562 24.61 2.29 -8.67
CA ILE A 562 25.00 2.11 -7.26
C ILE A 562 24.93 0.62 -6.94
N PRO A 563 26.03 -0.04 -6.54
CA PRO A 563 27.39 0.47 -6.45
C PRO A 563 27.93 0.97 -7.81
N GLN A 564 28.82 1.96 -7.78
CA GLN A 564 29.40 2.52 -9.00
C GLN A 564 30.21 1.44 -9.73
N LEU A 565 29.80 1.13 -10.96
CA LEU A 565 30.54 0.25 -11.87
C LEU A 565 31.15 1.07 -13.00
N ASP A 566 32.29 0.61 -13.51
CA ASP A 566 32.94 1.16 -14.71
C ASP A 566 33.22 0.02 -15.73
N ARG A 567 33.67 0.38 -16.93
CA ARG A 567 33.93 -0.59 -18.03
C ARG A 567 35.31 -1.26 -17.93
N THR A 568 36.22 -0.68 -17.15
CA THR A 568 37.65 -1.04 -17.08
C THR A 568 38.03 -1.90 -15.88
N ASN A 569 37.41 -1.67 -14.73
CA ASN A 569 37.73 -2.29 -13.45
C ASN A 569 36.54 -3.11 -12.96
N THR A 570 36.84 -4.19 -12.26
CA THR A 570 35.85 -4.97 -11.54
C THR A 570 35.68 -4.49 -10.10
N VAL A 571 34.44 -4.55 -9.61
CA VAL A 571 34.11 -4.30 -8.21
C VAL A 571 33.75 -5.63 -7.54
N PRO A 572 34.45 -6.03 -6.47
CA PRO A 572 34.18 -7.29 -5.79
C PRO A 572 33.02 -7.18 -4.79
N PHE A 573 32.21 -8.24 -4.71
CA PHE A 573 31.14 -8.42 -3.74
C PHE A 573 31.20 -9.81 -3.13
N SER A 574 31.16 -9.89 -1.80
CA SER A 574 31.23 -11.16 -1.04
C SER A 574 30.01 -11.40 -0.15
N GLU A 575 29.10 -10.44 -0.06
CA GLU A 575 27.79 -10.64 0.58
C GLU A 575 26.88 -11.37 -0.41
N ARG A 576 26.30 -12.51 -0.01
CA ARG A 576 25.53 -13.41 -0.89
C ARG A 576 24.32 -12.76 -1.59
N VAL A 577 23.95 -11.55 -1.18
CA VAL A 577 22.95 -10.71 -1.83
C VAL A 577 23.54 -9.30 -1.97
N GLN A 578 23.56 -8.77 -3.18
CA GLN A 578 24.02 -7.40 -3.47
C GLN A 578 22.93 -6.65 -4.23
N ALA A 579 22.54 -5.48 -3.74
CA ALA A 579 21.62 -4.59 -4.45
C ALA A 579 22.37 -3.71 -5.46
N PHE A 580 21.80 -3.54 -6.65
CA PHE A 580 22.24 -2.62 -7.70
C PHE A 580 21.10 -1.68 -8.06
N THR A 581 21.24 -0.39 -7.79
CA THR A 581 20.33 0.64 -8.31
C THR A 581 20.87 1.16 -9.63
N ILE A 582 20.04 1.09 -10.67
CA ILE A 582 20.38 1.42 -12.06
C ILE A 582 19.44 2.55 -12.52
N GLN A 583 20.04 3.66 -12.94
CA GLN A 583 19.40 4.86 -13.46
C GLN A 583 20.14 5.32 -14.72
N PRO A 584 19.74 4.82 -15.90
CA PRO A 584 20.33 5.26 -17.15
C PRO A 584 19.88 6.69 -17.50
N ASN A 585 20.70 7.37 -18.29
CA ASN A 585 20.39 8.71 -18.80
C ASN A 585 19.33 8.62 -19.91
N PRO A 586 18.38 9.57 -19.96
CA PRO A 586 17.57 9.74 -21.17
C PRO A 586 18.47 10.14 -22.33
N ARG A 587 18.08 9.76 -23.55
CA ARG A 587 18.76 10.13 -24.78
C ARG A 587 18.60 11.62 -25.06
N ARG A 588 19.71 12.33 -25.29
CA ARG A 588 19.72 13.77 -25.59
C ARG A 588 20.17 14.04 -27.03
N ALA A 589 19.75 15.18 -27.56
CA ALA A 589 20.26 15.67 -28.84
C ALA A 589 21.76 15.98 -28.70
N GLY A 590 22.60 15.32 -29.51
CA GLY A 590 24.05 15.48 -29.43
C GLY A 590 24.81 14.35 -28.75
N ASP A 591 24.13 13.29 -28.24
CA ASP A 591 24.74 12.05 -27.72
C ASP A 591 25.47 11.20 -28.80
N GLY A 592 25.82 11.80 -29.93
CA GLY A 592 26.43 11.12 -31.09
C GLY A 592 25.43 10.43 -32.03
N THR A 593 24.19 10.18 -31.60
CA THR A 593 23.17 9.52 -32.45
C THR A 593 22.58 10.47 -33.48
N VAL A 594 22.49 10.06 -34.75
CA VAL A 594 21.76 10.79 -35.81
C VAL A 594 20.30 10.33 -35.86
N GLU A 595 19.39 11.21 -36.27
CA GLU A 595 17.97 10.88 -36.42
C GLU A 595 17.78 9.65 -37.31
N ASN A 596 17.00 8.67 -36.83
CA ASN A 596 16.81 7.36 -37.47
C ASN A 596 18.09 6.51 -37.65
N GLY A 597 19.19 6.84 -36.98
CA GLY A 597 20.43 6.05 -36.97
C GLY A 597 20.55 5.06 -35.80
N ALA A 598 21.71 4.39 -35.70
CA ALA A 598 22.03 3.50 -34.58
C ALA A 598 21.98 4.26 -33.24
N GLY A 599 21.42 3.64 -32.21
CA GLY A 599 21.28 4.26 -30.88
C GLY A 599 20.11 5.25 -30.75
N TRP A 600 19.39 5.52 -31.85
CA TRP A 600 18.33 6.54 -31.88
C TRP A 600 17.02 6.06 -31.26
N TRP A 601 16.55 4.87 -31.66
CA TRP A 601 15.30 4.26 -31.16
C TRP A 601 15.55 3.19 -30.09
N TRP A 602 16.81 2.74 -29.93
CA TRP A 602 17.19 1.65 -29.03
C TRP A 602 18.63 1.79 -28.54
N ARG A 603 18.87 1.51 -27.25
CA ARG A 603 20.20 1.37 -26.62
C ARG A 603 20.27 0.13 -25.73
N TRP A 604 21.46 -0.42 -25.52
CA TRP A 604 21.68 -1.64 -24.73
C TRP A 604 22.98 -1.57 -23.91
N ASP A 605 23.08 -2.35 -22.84
CA ASP A 605 24.31 -2.60 -22.07
C ASP A 605 24.19 -3.91 -21.27
N PHE A 606 25.29 -4.37 -20.66
CA PHE A 606 25.27 -5.49 -19.70
C PHE A 606 26.13 -5.19 -18.48
N ILE A 607 25.68 -5.68 -17.32
CA ILE A 607 26.58 -5.90 -16.18
C ILE A 607 27.15 -7.31 -16.31
N LEU A 608 28.47 -7.39 -16.41
CA LEU A 608 29.22 -8.64 -16.36
C LEU A 608 29.54 -8.98 -14.91
N PHE A 609 29.05 -10.12 -14.45
CA PHE A 609 29.41 -10.72 -13.17
C PHE A 609 30.40 -11.85 -13.42
N GLY A 610 31.65 -11.70 -12.99
CA GLY A 610 32.60 -12.80 -12.89
C GLY A 610 32.39 -13.54 -11.59
N LEU A 611 32.23 -14.87 -11.63
CA LEU A 611 31.97 -15.70 -10.48
C LEU A 611 33.27 -16.35 -10.03
N TYR A 612 33.60 -16.21 -8.75
CA TYR A 612 34.83 -16.73 -8.16
C TYR A 612 34.50 -17.66 -7.00
N ASP A 613 35.08 -18.85 -7.06
CA ASP A 613 35.23 -19.72 -5.90
C ASP A 613 36.53 -19.37 -5.15
N LYS A 614 36.75 -19.99 -3.99
CA LYS A 614 38.02 -19.95 -3.26
C LYS A 614 39.19 -20.52 -4.04
N GLU A 615 38.93 -21.32 -5.07
CA GLU A 615 39.95 -21.87 -5.97
C GLU A 615 40.26 -20.99 -7.20
N GLY A 616 39.45 -19.95 -7.45
CA GLY A 616 39.66 -19.00 -8.54
C GLY A 616 38.40 -18.72 -9.36
N TYR A 617 38.61 -18.17 -10.56
CA TYR A 617 37.54 -17.83 -11.49
C TYR A 617 36.84 -19.09 -12.02
N LEU A 618 35.51 -19.09 -11.97
CA LEU A 618 34.68 -20.18 -12.49
C LEU A 618 34.16 -19.85 -13.89
N THR A 619 33.33 -18.81 -13.98
CA THR A 619 32.59 -18.41 -15.19
C THR A 619 32.12 -16.96 -15.05
N HIS A 620 31.39 -16.46 -16.03
CA HIS A 620 30.68 -15.19 -15.92
C HIS A 620 29.21 -15.34 -16.29
N VAL A 621 28.38 -14.45 -15.73
CA VAL A 621 26.97 -14.30 -16.08
C VAL A 621 26.71 -12.84 -16.42
N GLN A 622 25.83 -12.61 -17.39
CA GLN A 622 25.52 -11.28 -17.90
C GLN A 622 24.13 -10.88 -17.42
N PHE A 623 23.99 -9.62 -17.00
CA PHE A 623 22.69 -9.02 -16.69
C PHE A 623 22.39 -7.91 -17.71
N PRO A 624 21.44 -8.13 -18.65
CA PRO A 624 21.12 -7.15 -19.68
C PRO A 624 20.41 -5.90 -19.15
N ILE A 625 20.68 -4.76 -19.77
CA ILE A 625 19.99 -3.48 -19.54
C ILE A 625 19.66 -2.89 -20.91
N ASN A 626 18.39 -2.58 -21.14
CA ASN A 626 17.91 -2.08 -22.43
C ASN A 626 17.18 -0.74 -22.28
N GLN A 627 17.21 0.07 -23.34
CA GLN A 627 16.49 1.32 -23.47
C GLN A 627 15.79 1.39 -24.83
N GLY A 628 14.50 1.75 -24.85
CA GLY A 628 13.76 1.90 -26.10
C GLY A 628 12.54 2.82 -25.97
N GLU A 629 11.81 3.02 -27.06
CA GLU A 629 10.60 3.83 -27.05
C GLU A 629 9.51 3.23 -26.17
N LEU A 630 8.85 4.08 -25.38
CA LEU A 630 7.84 3.69 -24.41
C LEU A 630 6.76 4.77 -24.36
N GLU A 631 5.74 4.58 -25.19
CA GLU A 631 4.55 5.42 -25.24
C GLU A 631 3.50 4.84 -24.28
N PHE A 632 3.05 5.66 -23.34
CA PHE A 632 2.04 5.28 -22.36
C PHE A 632 1.36 6.54 -21.82
N SER A 633 0.25 6.93 -22.43
CA SER A 633 -0.40 8.22 -22.14
C SER A 633 -1.89 8.22 -22.45
N PHE A 634 -2.67 9.03 -21.74
CA PHE A 634 -4.08 9.26 -22.10
C PHE A 634 -4.18 10.37 -23.16
N ARG A 635 -4.75 10.02 -24.32
CA ARG A 635 -4.96 10.99 -25.40
C ARG A 635 -6.04 12.00 -25.01
N TYR A 636 -5.84 13.24 -25.47
CA TYR A 636 -6.81 14.33 -25.37
C TYR A 636 -7.19 14.74 -23.93
N ILE A 637 -6.48 14.22 -22.93
CA ILE A 637 -6.62 14.62 -21.54
C ILE A 637 -5.33 15.37 -21.19
N PRO A 638 -5.42 16.62 -20.75
CA PRO A 638 -4.22 17.37 -20.44
C PRO A 638 -3.52 16.77 -19.21
N THR A 639 -2.21 16.65 -19.32
CA THR A 639 -1.34 16.41 -18.17
C THR A 639 -1.24 17.69 -17.33
N THR A 640 -1.10 17.57 -16.01
CA THR A 640 -1.07 18.74 -15.12
C THR A 640 0.35 19.12 -14.72
N VAL A 641 0.94 18.32 -13.83
CA VAL A 641 2.23 18.58 -13.20
C VAL A 641 3.36 17.79 -13.85
N ASN A 642 3.03 16.65 -14.46
CA ASN A 642 3.94 15.75 -15.16
C ASN A 642 3.14 14.90 -16.16
N SER A 643 3.86 14.18 -17.02
CA SER A 643 3.37 13.26 -18.06
C SER A 643 2.62 12.02 -17.54
N ARG A 644 2.54 11.86 -16.22
CA ARG A 644 1.87 10.74 -15.54
C ARG A 644 0.61 11.20 -14.80
N THR A 645 0.36 12.50 -14.64
CA THR A 645 -0.81 13.03 -13.94
C THR A 645 -1.74 13.73 -14.91
N TYR A 646 -2.96 13.20 -15.07
CA TYR A 646 -3.97 13.66 -16.02
C TYR A 646 -5.13 14.32 -15.30
N LYS A 647 -5.59 15.46 -15.82
CA LYS A 647 -6.77 16.15 -15.28
C LYS A 647 -8.05 15.63 -15.92
N VAL A 648 -8.84 14.91 -15.15
CA VAL A 648 -10.13 14.38 -15.58
C VAL A 648 -11.21 15.32 -15.05
N ASN A 649 -12.06 15.89 -15.93
CA ASN A 649 -13.16 16.79 -15.54
C ASN A 649 -14.45 16.01 -15.27
N LEU A 650 -15.26 16.51 -14.34
CA LEU A 650 -16.52 15.90 -13.88
C LEU A 650 -17.33 15.34 -15.06
N GLY A 651 -17.71 14.06 -14.92
CA GLY A 651 -18.80 13.16 -15.37
C GLY A 651 -19.63 13.19 -16.66
N ALA A 652 -19.17 12.39 -17.62
CA ALA A 652 -20.06 11.42 -18.27
C ALA A 652 -19.64 10.01 -17.82
N GLU A 653 -20.29 8.95 -18.28
CA GLU A 653 -19.57 7.68 -18.46
C GLU A 653 -18.35 7.98 -19.34
N GLN A 654 -17.17 8.11 -18.72
CA GLN A 654 -15.98 8.56 -19.43
C GLN A 654 -15.17 7.35 -19.83
N TYR A 655 -15.00 7.17 -21.14
CA TYR A 655 -13.96 6.29 -21.66
C TYR A 655 -12.72 7.14 -21.89
N LEU A 656 -11.68 6.90 -21.10
CA LEU A 656 -10.36 7.49 -21.30
C LEU A 656 -9.59 6.65 -22.32
N GLN A 657 -8.95 7.31 -23.27
CA GLN A 657 -8.21 6.64 -24.36
C GLN A 657 -6.75 6.51 -23.99
N LEU A 658 -6.34 5.32 -23.55
CA LEU A 658 -4.96 5.00 -23.22
C LEU A 658 -4.21 4.59 -24.49
N PHE A 659 -3.27 5.41 -24.91
CA PHE A 659 -2.36 5.10 -26.00
C PHE A 659 -1.11 4.43 -25.49
N VAL A 660 -0.79 3.26 -26.03
CA VAL A 660 0.40 2.48 -25.67
C VAL A 660 1.06 1.87 -26.89
N ASN A 661 2.38 1.70 -26.83
CA ASN A 661 3.16 0.94 -27.82
C ASN A 661 3.82 -0.33 -27.23
N ASN A 662 3.33 -0.75 -26.07
CA ASN A 662 3.84 -1.88 -25.30
C ASN A 662 2.71 -2.61 -24.57
N ASN A 663 2.90 -3.89 -24.26
CA ASN A 663 1.93 -4.67 -23.48
C ASN A 663 1.89 -4.20 -22.02
N TRP A 664 0.72 -4.31 -21.40
CA TRP A 664 0.50 -3.85 -20.04
C TRP A 664 -0.63 -4.60 -19.35
N GLU A 665 -0.59 -4.58 -18.02
CA GLU A 665 -1.58 -5.11 -17.10
C GLU A 665 -1.80 -4.12 -15.95
N ILE A 666 -3.04 -3.83 -15.56
CA ILE A 666 -3.39 -3.09 -14.36
C ILE A 666 -3.22 -4.02 -13.16
N MET A 667 -2.27 -3.65 -12.31
CA MET A 667 -1.95 -4.39 -11.08
C MET A 667 -2.76 -3.88 -9.90
N ASP A 668 -2.99 -2.57 -9.86
CA ASP A 668 -3.63 -1.93 -8.70
C ASP A 668 -4.31 -0.62 -9.09
N ILE A 669 -5.32 -0.24 -8.31
CA ILE A 669 -6.05 1.02 -8.42
C ILE A 669 -6.28 1.56 -7.01
N GLU A 670 -5.75 2.75 -6.75
CA GLU A 670 -5.81 3.42 -5.46
C GLU A 670 -6.58 4.74 -5.57
N GLU A 671 -7.31 5.11 -4.51
CA GLU A 671 -7.88 6.45 -4.36
C GLU A 671 -7.06 7.27 -3.37
N LEU A 672 -6.64 8.47 -3.77
CA LEU A 672 -5.75 9.33 -3.01
C LEU A 672 -6.33 10.74 -2.88
N ASN A 673 -6.07 11.38 -1.75
CA ASN A 673 -6.31 12.82 -1.52
C ASN A 673 -7.76 13.26 -1.82
N ILE A 674 -8.75 12.46 -1.42
CA ILE A 674 -10.15 12.79 -1.66
C ILE A 674 -10.56 13.97 -0.78
N THR A 675 -11.05 15.03 -1.41
CA THR A 675 -11.60 16.21 -0.75
C THR A 675 -13.12 16.19 -0.84
N ASN A 676 -13.81 16.55 0.25
CA ASN A 676 -15.27 16.47 0.38
C ASN A 676 -15.80 15.05 0.14
N ASP A 677 -15.13 14.06 0.74
CA ASP A 677 -15.59 12.68 0.66
C ASP A 677 -16.88 12.47 1.45
N ASP A 678 -17.88 11.91 0.77
CA ASP A 678 -19.20 11.55 1.31
C ASP A 678 -19.24 10.08 1.78
N GLY A 679 -18.08 9.45 1.96
CA GLY A 679 -17.91 8.05 2.36
C GLY A 679 -18.12 7.05 1.23
N THR A 680 -18.25 7.54 -0.01
CA THR A 680 -18.53 6.70 -1.18
C THR A 680 -17.35 6.51 -2.12
N GLY A 681 -16.20 7.15 -1.85
CA GLY A 681 -15.00 7.08 -2.69
C GLY A 681 -15.15 7.79 -4.03
N LEU A 682 -14.16 7.62 -4.90
CA LEU A 682 -14.14 8.11 -6.29
C LEU A 682 -14.53 7.01 -7.29
N ILE A 683 -14.35 5.75 -6.95
CA ILE A 683 -14.70 4.56 -7.74
C ILE A 683 -15.54 3.58 -6.92
N ARG A 684 -16.39 2.80 -7.59
CA ARG A 684 -16.98 1.57 -7.05
C ARG A 684 -15.94 0.46 -7.03
N THR A 685 -16.12 -0.50 -6.11
CA THR A 685 -15.25 -1.68 -5.93
C THR A 685 -15.97 -3.03 -6.20
N ASP A 686 -17.24 -3.02 -6.66
CA ASP A 686 -18.06 -4.20 -6.95
C ASP A 686 -17.81 -4.86 -8.35
N SER A 687 -18.51 -5.95 -8.66
CA SER A 687 -18.27 -6.71 -9.91
C SER A 687 -18.61 -5.95 -11.20
N ASP A 688 -19.28 -4.80 -11.12
CA ASP A 688 -19.54 -3.85 -12.21
C ASP A 688 -18.60 -2.63 -12.14
N ASN A 689 -17.36 -2.87 -11.70
CA ASN A 689 -16.40 -1.84 -11.34
C ASN A 689 -16.11 -0.79 -12.41
N ASP A 690 -16.02 0.44 -11.89
CA ASP A 690 -15.91 1.69 -12.62
C ASP A 690 -14.68 1.77 -13.55
N VAL A 691 -13.70 0.87 -13.45
CA VAL A 691 -12.43 0.86 -14.21
C VAL A 691 -12.20 -0.43 -15.04
N ILE A 692 -13.11 -1.42 -15.01
CA ILE A 692 -12.82 -2.79 -15.52
C ILE A 692 -13.53 -3.09 -16.85
N VAL A 693 -13.10 -2.40 -17.89
CA VAL A 693 -13.05 -3.05 -19.21
C VAL A 693 -11.57 -3.17 -19.53
N GLY A 694 -11.01 -4.37 -19.40
CA GLY A 694 -9.61 -4.63 -19.72
C GLY A 694 -8.58 -4.36 -18.64
N ARG A 695 -8.22 -5.40 -17.87
CA ARG A 695 -7.07 -5.34 -16.98
C ARG A 695 -5.76 -5.50 -17.73
N LYS A 696 -5.78 -5.98 -18.97
CA LYS A 696 -4.60 -6.07 -19.84
C LYS A 696 -5.01 -5.90 -21.29
N ASN A 697 -4.04 -5.58 -22.15
CA ASN A 697 -4.31 -5.44 -23.59
C ASN A 697 -4.82 -6.74 -24.25
N ALA A 698 -4.52 -7.90 -23.69
CA ALA A 698 -5.00 -9.21 -24.15
C ALA A 698 -6.48 -9.50 -23.84
N ASP A 699 -7.14 -8.70 -23.00
CA ASP A 699 -8.55 -8.91 -22.69
C ASP A 699 -9.42 -8.60 -23.92
N GLU A 700 -10.36 -9.51 -24.26
CA GLU A 700 -11.20 -9.40 -25.46
C GLU A 700 -11.87 -8.04 -25.61
N LYS A 701 -12.39 -7.50 -24.50
CA LYS A 701 -13.06 -6.20 -24.53
C LYS A 701 -12.11 -5.03 -24.84
N MET A 702 -10.80 -5.17 -24.66
CA MET A 702 -9.84 -4.10 -24.93
C MET A 702 -9.47 -3.96 -26.38
N TYR A 703 -9.05 -5.06 -27.00
CA TYR A 703 -8.60 -4.99 -28.38
C TYR A 703 -9.79 -4.94 -29.36
N LEU A 704 -10.94 -5.53 -29.03
CA LEU A 704 -12.16 -5.42 -29.84
C LEU A 704 -12.73 -4.00 -29.85
N GLU A 705 -12.48 -3.23 -28.78
CA GLU A 705 -12.93 -1.83 -28.66
C GLU A 705 -11.80 -0.82 -28.97
N SER A 706 -10.64 -1.29 -29.46
CA SER A 706 -9.54 -0.42 -29.86
C SER A 706 -9.88 0.38 -31.12
N VAL A 707 -9.43 1.63 -31.16
CA VAL A 707 -9.98 2.66 -32.06
C VAL A 707 -9.04 3.05 -33.21
N VAL A 708 -7.73 2.80 -33.06
CA VAL A 708 -6.70 3.23 -34.01
C VAL A 708 -5.69 2.09 -34.20
N GLY A 709 -5.60 1.54 -35.40
CA GLY A 709 -4.63 0.49 -35.75
C GLY A 709 -5.18 -0.59 -36.68
N TYR A 710 -4.30 -1.42 -37.22
CA TYR A 710 -4.66 -2.65 -37.94
C TYR A 710 -5.04 -3.71 -36.90
N ASN A 711 -6.34 -4.01 -36.78
CA ASN A 711 -6.83 -5.06 -35.90
C ASN A 711 -6.56 -6.44 -36.54
N ASP A 712 -5.57 -7.17 -36.02
CA ASP A 712 -5.28 -8.55 -36.46
C ASP A 712 -6.17 -9.60 -35.78
N GLY A 713 -7.04 -9.16 -34.85
CA GLY A 713 -8.00 -9.97 -34.11
C GLY A 713 -7.40 -10.77 -32.95
N LYS A 714 -6.13 -10.54 -32.59
CA LYS A 714 -5.41 -11.44 -31.67
C LYS A 714 -5.07 -10.85 -30.32
N GLY A 715 -5.11 -9.52 -30.12
CA GLY A 715 -4.99 -8.85 -28.81
C GLY A 715 -3.69 -9.08 -28.02
N ASN A 716 -2.84 -10.00 -28.47
CA ASN A 716 -1.79 -10.59 -27.64
C ASN A 716 -0.45 -9.87 -27.74
N ASP A 717 -0.23 -9.06 -28.79
CA ASP A 717 1.09 -8.47 -29.03
C ASP A 717 1.00 -7.04 -29.59
N VAL A 718 1.37 -6.06 -28.75
CA VAL A 718 1.44 -4.62 -29.09
C VAL A 718 2.85 -4.22 -29.54
N VAL A 719 3.80 -5.15 -29.65
CA VAL A 719 5.20 -4.85 -29.97
C VAL A 719 5.33 -4.20 -31.36
N GLY A 720 5.87 -2.98 -31.40
CA GLY A 720 6.09 -2.23 -32.65
C GLY A 720 4.84 -1.56 -33.22
N HIS A 721 3.73 -1.55 -32.48
CA HIS A 721 2.45 -0.96 -32.89
C HIS A 721 1.89 -0.05 -31.79
N GLY A 722 1.27 1.06 -32.16
CA GLY A 722 0.52 1.89 -31.23
C GLY A 722 -0.94 1.48 -31.20
N TYR A 723 -1.48 1.12 -30.03
CA TYR A 723 -2.92 0.86 -29.84
C TYR A 723 -3.55 1.90 -28.91
N ASP A 724 -4.81 2.20 -29.19
CA ASP A 724 -5.66 3.02 -28.34
C ASP A 724 -6.68 2.14 -27.63
N PHE A 725 -6.53 2.00 -26.31
CA PHE A 725 -7.42 1.22 -25.45
C PHE A 725 -8.40 2.13 -24.69
N ARG A 726 -9.53 1.57 -24.27
CA ARG A 726 -10.57 2.31 -23.55
C ARG A 726 -10.63 1.94 -22.07
N LEU A 727 -10.37 2.91 -21.22
CA LEU A 727 -10.59 2.79 -19.79
C LEU A 727 -11.91 3.47 -19.43
N LYS A 728 -12.94 2.70 -19.06
CA LYS A 728 -14.19 3.27 -18.55
C LYS A 728 -13.94 3.87 -17.16
N LEU A 729 -14.62 4.97 -16.83
CA LEU A 729 -14.82 5.56 -15.51
C LEU A 729 -16.32 5.81 -15.32
N HIS A 730 -16.91 5.31 -14.23
CA HIS A 730 -18.31 5.59 -13.94
C HIS A 730 -18.45 6.92 -13.18
N PRO A 731 -19.33 7.84 -13.62
CA PRO A 731 -19.46 9.16 -13.00
C PRO A 731 -20.24 9.16 -11.68
N GLY A 732 -20.89 8.07 -11.30
CA GLY A 732 -21.95 8.08 -10.26
C GLY A 732 -21.46 8.35 -8.83
N LYS A 733 -20.15 8.37 -8.61
CA LYS A 733 -19.49 8.69 -7.33
C LYS A 733 -18.87 10.09 -7.29
N TRP A 734 -18.77 10.73 -8.45
CA TRP A 734 -18.10 12.00 -8.60
C TRP A 734 -19.12 13.13 -8.69
N LYS A 735 -18.97 14.10 -7.80
CA LYS A 735 -19.94 15.18 -7.55
C LYS A 735 -19.27 16.53 -7.58
N GLU A 736 -20.06 17.60 -7.72
CA GLU A 736 -19.51 18.95 -7.67
C GLU A 736 -18.89 19.24 -6.31
N GLY A 737 -17.70 19.86 -6.30
CA GLY A 737 -16.93 20.13 -5.09
C GLY A 737 -16.17 18.90 -4.56
N LYS A 738 -16.41 17.70 -5.09
CA LYS A 738 -15.61 16.50 -4.79
C LYS A 738 -14.43 16.40 -5.75
N SER A 739 -13.24 16.24 -5.20
CA SER A 739 -12.01 16.05 -5.97
C SER A 739 -11.15 14.99 -5.32
N GLY A 740 -10.19 14.47 -6.07
CA GLY A 740 -9.18 13.54 -5.57
C GLY A 740 -8.46 12.89 -6.74
N THR A 741 -7.64 11.90 -6.46
CA THR A 741 -6.79 11.26 -7.48
C THR A 741 -7.06 9.76 -7.49
N ILE A 742 -7.34 9.21 -8.66
CA ILE A 742 -7.33 7.77 -8.88
C ILE A 742 -5.94 7.42 -9.43
N ARG A 743 -5.12 6.73 -8.64
CA ARG A 743 -3.83 6.22 -9.09
C ARG A 743 -4.02 4.82 -9.65
N ILE A 744 -3.55 4.59 -10.86
CA ILE A 744 -3.57 3.28 -11.51
C ILE A 744 -2.13 2.82 -11.68
N THR A 745 -1.83 1.64 -11.14
CA THR A 745 -0.53 0.99 -11.27
C THR A 745 -0.62 -0.03 -12.38
N PHE A 746 0.21 0.17 -13.40
CA PHE A 746 0.37 -0.74 -14.51
C PHE A 746 1.68 -1.51 -14.35
N ARG A 747 1.63 -2.82 -14.57
CA ARG A 747 2.77 -3.63 -14.93
C ARG A 747 2.83 -3.67 -16.45
N ASN A 748 3.85 -3.06 -17.02
CA ASN A 748 4.20 -3.33 -18.39
C ASN A 748 4.76 -4.76 -18.50
N VAL A 749 4.34 -5.48 -19.54
CA VAL A 749 4.80 -6.83 -19.87
C VAL A 749 5.43 -6.80 -21.26
N MET A 750 6.33 -5.84 -21.49
CA MET A 750 7.03 -5.69 -22.75
C MET A 750 7.79 -6.98 -23.01
N HIS A 751 7.61 -7.51 -24.21
CA HIS A 751 8.48 -8.56 -24.71
C HIS A 751 9.06 -8.17 -26.06
N THR A 752 10.13 -8.83 -26.47
CA THR A 752 10.63 -8.70 -27.84
C THR A 752 9.75 -9.50 -28.80
N VAL A 753 9.95 -9.34 -30.11
CA VAL A 753 9.34 -10.21 -31.14
C VAL A 753 9.73 -11.69 -30.97
N SER A 754 10.78 -11.97 -30.19
CA SER A 754 11.21 -13.34 -29.84
C SER A 754 10.64 -13.82 -28.50
N ASP A 755 9.62 -13.12 -27.96
CA ASP A 755 8.96 -13.39 -26.67
C ASP A 755 9.88 -13.30 -25.43
N ASP A 756 10.96 -12.52 -25.49
CA ASP A 756 11.76 -12.23 -24.29
C ASP A 756 11.09 -11.15 -23.45
N GLU A 757 10.62 -11.47 -22.25
CA GLU A 757 9.88 -10.56 -21.35
C GLU A 757 10.80 -9.65 -20.50
N PHE A 758 10.41 -8.37 -20.40
CA PHE A 758 11.05 -7.31 -19.63
C PHE A 758 10.00 -6.54 -18.82
N PRO A 759 9.52 -7.10 -17.70
CA PRO A 759 8.48 -6.44 -16.91
C PRO A 759 9.02 -5.16 -16.26
N PHE A 760 8.23 -4.10 -16.27
CA PHE A 760 8.45 -2.91 -15.42
C PHE A 760 7.11 -2.37 -14.91
N TYR A 761 7.14 -1.53 -13.88
CA TYR A 761 5.94 -0.91 -13.32
C TYR A 761 5.87 0.58 -13.65
N ARG A 762 4.66 1.09 -13.90
CA ARG A 762 4.39 2.51 -14.13
C ARG A 762 3.08 2.90 -13.48
N THR A 763 3.06 4.05 -12.81
CA THR A 763 1.85 4.64 -12.23
C THR A 763 1.34 5.80 -13.09
N ILE A 764 0.02 5.90 -13.22
CA ILE A 764 -0.69 7.08 -13.73
C ILE A 764 -1.64 7.60 -12.66
N ASP A 765 -1.67 8.91 -12.49
CA ASP A 765 -2.61 9.61 -11.61
C ASP A 765 -3.69 10.29 -12.43
N LEU A 766 -4.96 9.93 -12.19
CA LEU A 766 -6.13 10.59 -12.75
C LEU A 766 -6.68 11.56 -11.70
N GLN A 767 -6.33 12.83 -11.83
CA GLN A 767 -6.81 13.89 -10.96
C GLN A 767 -8.26 14.25 -11.34
N MET A 768 -9.19 13.75 -10.55
CA MET A 768 -10.63 14.01 -10.68
C MET A 768 -10.92 15.42 -10.17
N VAL A 769 -11.26 16.34 -11.08
CA VAL A 769 -11.68 17.72 -10.78
C VAL A 769 -13.15 18.04 -11.10
N SER A 770 -13.81 18.77 -10.21
CA SER A 770 -15.20 19.17 -10.37
C SER A 770 -15.42 20.48 -11.12
N GLU A 771 -14.63 20.78 -12.16
CA GLU A 771 -14.68 22.07 -12.84
C GLU A 771 -15.91 22.19 -13.75
N THR A 772 -16.68 23.27 -13.59
CA THR A 772 -17.84 23.62 -14.43
C THR A 772 -17.47 24.71 -15.44
N LYS A 773 -18.16 24.75 -16.59
CA LYS A 773 -17.99 25.84 -17.56
C LYS A 773 -19.12 26.86 -17.40
N SER A 774 -18.74 28.12 -17.31
CA SER A 774 -19.65 29.27 -17.28
C SER A 774 -19.34 30.20 -18.45
N TYR A 775 -20.34 30.94 -18.91
CA TYR A 775 -20.16 32.07 -19.83
C TYR A 775 -19.77 33.36 -19.11
N THR A 776 -19.80 33.40 -17.76
CA THR A 776 -19.33 34.54 -16.96
C THR A 776 -17.88 34.35 -16.52
N THR A 777 -17.07 35.41 -16.61
CA THR A 777 -15.70 35.43 -16.06
C THR A 777 -15.63 36.07 -14.68
N ALA A 778 -16.65 36.85 -14.32
CA ALA A 778 -16.82 37.46 -13.01
C ALA A 778 -18.33 37.60 -12.73
N GLY A 779 -18.76 37.31 -11.50
CA GLY A 779 -20.18 37.26 -11.13
C GLY A 779 -20.86 35.95 -11.52
N GLU A 780 -22.11 35.80 -11.11
CA GLU A 780 -22.85 34.54 -11.16
C GLU A 780 -23.53 34.32 -12.53
N PRO A 781 -23.39 33.16 -13.19
CA PRO A 781 -24.20 32.82 -14.35
C PRO A 781 -25.62 32.40 -13.93
N LEU A 782 -26.55 32.28 -14.89
CA LEU A 782 -27.88 31.70 -14.67
C LEU A 782 -27.81 30.17 -14.56
N PHE A 783 -26.92 29.55 -15.33
CA PHE A 783 -26.69 28.11 -15.34
C PHE A 783 -25.22 27.78 -15.61
N TYR A 784 -24.79 26.60 -15.17
CA TYR A 784 -23.50 26.02 -15.51
C TYR A 784 -23.66 24.99 -16.62
N LEU A 785 -22.69 24.95 -17.53
CA LEU A 785 -22.59 23.94 -18.59
C LEU A 785 -21.58 22.87 -18.20
N TYR A 786 -21.92 21.62 -18.50
CA TYR A 786 -21.07 20.50 -18.20
C TYR A 786 -20.12 20.11 -19.34
N PRO A 787 -18.84 19.82 -19.07
CA PRO A 787 -17.91 19.24 -20.05
C PRO A 787 -18.19 17.77 -20.34
N LEU A 788 -19.22 17.46 -21.11
CA LEU A 788 -19.52 16.07 -21.48
C LEU A 788 -18.74 15.68 -22.73
N ARG A 789 -17.81 14.73 -22.59
CA ARG A 789 -17.31 13.99 -23.75
C ARG A 789 -18.13 12.73 -23.91
N PHE A 790 -19.24 12.82 -24.64
CA PHE A 790 -19.94 11.63 -25.06
C PHE A 790 -19.35 11.16 -26.39
N ASP A 791 -18.42 10.23 -26.26
CA ASP A 791 -17.72 9.66 -27.39
C ASP A 791 -18.53 8.48 -27.95
N ASN A 792 -19.05 8.61 -29.17
CA ASN A 792 -19.57 7.47 -29.94
C ASN A 792 -18.58 7.09 -31.07
N ARG A 793 -17.26 7.31 -30.90
CA ARG A 793 -16.22 6.99 -31.89
C ARG A 793 -16.02 5.48 -32.11
N ILE A 794 -17.03 4.81 -32.64
CA ILE A 794 -16.78 3.98 -33.81
C ILE A 794 -16.22 4.98 -34.82
N TYR A 795 -14.93 4.86 -35.19
CA TYR A 795 -14.29 5.72 -36.20
C TYR A 795 -15.06 5.72 -37.55
N TYR A 796 -16.02 4.81 -37.68
CA TYR A 796 -16.62 4.29 -38.89
C TYR A 796 -18.16 4.23 -38.80
N GLN A 797 -18.86 5.37 -38.72
CA GLN A 797 -20.21 5.42 -39.25
C GLN A 797 -20.14 5.58 -40.78
N GLY A 798 -20.55 4.54 -41.51
CA GLY A 798 -20.53 4.50 -42.98
C GLY A 798 -19.71 3.33 -43.56
N THR A 799 -20.07 2.89 -44.76
CA THR A 799 -19.32 1.91 -45.56
C THR A 799 -18.23 2.62 -46.39
N GLY A 800 -17.02 2.06 -46.45
CA GLY A 800 -15.92 2.61 -47.30
C GLY A 800 -15.17 3.80 -46.68
N GLU A 801 -14.58 4.68 -47.50
CA GLU A 801 -13.65 5.76 -47.11
C GLU A 801 -14.28 6.97 -46.38
N ASN A 802 -15.60 7.01 -46.19
CA ASN A 802 -16.33 8.16 -45.63
C ASN A 802 -16.62 8.01 -44.13
N LYS A 803 -15.57 7.97 -43.34
CA LYS A 803 -15.59 7.55 -41.94
C LYS A 803 -15.34 8.76 -41.03
N GLN A 804 -16.39 9.28 -40.37
CA GLN A 804 -16.32 10.51 -39.56
C GLN A 804 -16.49 10.23 -38.05
N SER A 805 -15.74 10.96 -37.23
CA SER A 805 -15.96 11.04 -35.77
C SER A 805 -17.15 11.94 -35.48
N VAL A 806 -18.14 11.45 -34.74
CA VAL A 806 -19.33 12.22 -34.33
C VAL A 806 -19.52 12.16 -32.81
N GLY A 807 -20.06 13.24 -32.22
CA GLY A 807 -20.51 13.21 -30.83
C GLY A 807 -21.64 12.19 -30.61
N ARG A 808 -21.91 11.83 -29.35
CA ARG A 808 -23.08 10.98 -29.01
C ARG A 808 -24.38 11.74 -29.26
N SER A 809 -25.31 11.04 -29.91
CA SER A 809 -26.70 11.44 -30.06
C SER A 809 -27.60 10.36 -29.47
N GLU A 810 -28.65 10.78 -28.78
CA GLU A 810 -29.61 9.88 -28.13
C GLU A 810 -31.03 10.43 -28.28
N ASN A 811 -32.00 9.56 -28.00
CA ASN A 811 -33.38 10.02 -27.81
C ASN A 811 -33.50 10.83 -26.52
N VAL A 812 -34.63 11.52 -26.35
CA VAL A 812 -34.84 12.46 -25.24
C VAL A 812 -34.78 11.74 -23.89
N ALA A 813 -35.41 10.57 -23.76
CA ALA A 813 -35.45 9.83 -22.50
C ALA A 813 -34.04 9.40 -22.06
N ASP A 814 -33.27 8.80 -22.96
CA ASP A 814 -31.89 8.39 -22.70
C ASP A 814 -31.00 9.59 -22.38
N ALA A 815 -31.14 10.70 -23.11
CA ALA A 815 -30.39 11.92 -22.87
C ALA A 815 -30.72 12.54 -21.49
N GLU A 816 -32.00 12.54 -21.08
CA GLU A 816 -32.40 12.96 -19.74
C GLU A 816 -31.82 12.07 -18.65
N ASP A 817 -31.90 10.74 -18.83
CA ASP A 817 -31.38 9.78 -17.86
C ASP A 817 -29.87 9.90 -17.71
N ILE A 818 -29.14 10.05 -18.82
CA ILE A 818 -27.70 10.31 -18.80
C ILE A 818 -27.38 11.57 -18.01
N CYS A 819 -28.10 12.68 -18.24
CA CYS A 819 -27.87 13.91 -17.49
C CYS A 819 -28.22 13.78 -16.01
N ARG A 820 -29.32 13.10 -15.66
CA ARG A 820 -29.74 12.89 -14.27
C ARG A 820 -28.77 12.00 -13.50
N ASN A 821 -28.21 10.98 -14.16
CA ASN A 821 -27.27 10.02 -13.58
C ASN A 821 -25.90 10.64 -13.22
N ILE A 822 -25.62 11.88 -13.67
CA ILE A 822 -24.46 12.66 -13.19
C ILE A 822 -24.61 13.04 -11.71
N GLY A 823 -25.84 13.20 -11.21
CA GLY A 823 -26.10 13.64 -9.84
C GLY A 823 -26.21 15.17 -9.71
N ASP A 824 -26.32 15.66 -8.46
CA ASP A 824 -26.36 17.09 -8.07
C ASP A 824 -27.28 18.02 -8.91
N GLY A 825 -28.36 17.49 -9.48
CA GLY A 825 -29.34 18.28 -10.23
C GLY A 825 -28.93 18.66 -11.66
N TRP A 826 -27.95 17.98 -12.25
CA TRP A 826 -27.66 18.05 -13.68
C TRP A 826 -28.84 17.50 -14.50
N ARG A 827 -29.17 18.18 -15.59
CA ARG A 827 -30.33 17.86 -16.45
C ARG A 827 -30.11 18.36 -17.88
N LEU A 828 -30.96 17.95 -18.81
CA LEU A 828 -31.01 18.58 -20.13
C LEU A 828 -31.32 20.09 -20.01
N PRO A 829 -30.75 20.93 -20.90
CA PRO A 829 -31.04 22.35 -20.94
C PRO A 829 -32.50 22.60 -21.25
N THR A 830 -33.03 23.69 -20.69
CA THR A 830 -34.29 24.28 -21.12
C THR A 830 -34.07 25.08 -22.42
N ALA A 831 -35.15 25.48 -23.08
CA ALA A 831 -35.09 26.33 -24.27
C ALA A 831 -34.33 27.63 -23.99
N SER A 832 -34.58 28.28 -22.85
CA SER A 832 -33.84 29.48 -22.44
C SER A 832 -32.33 29.24 -22.32
N GLU A 833 -31.93 28.15 -21.67
CA GLU A 833 -30.52 27.83 -21.48
C GLU A 833 -29.83 27.50 -22.81
N LEU A 834 -30.53 26.81 -23.71
CA LEU A 834 -30.00 26.41 -25.00
C LEU A 834 -29.90 27.58 -25.99
N LEU A 835 -30.91 28.46 -26.04
CA LEU A 835 -30.87 29.71 -26.82
C LEU A 835 -29.77 30.65 -26.32
N MET A 836 -29.59 30.76 -25.00
CA MET A 836 -28.50 31.56 -24.44
C MET A 836 -27.14 30.92 -24.68
N SER A 837 -27.06 29.59 -24.70
CA SER A 837 -25.84 28.89 -25.08
C SER A 837 -25.44 29.24 -26.51
N PHE A 838 -26.39 29.31 -27.44
CA PHE A 838 -26.11 29.80 -28.79
C PHE A 838 -25.63 31.25 -28.78
N ALA A 839 -26.27 32.14 -28.00
CA ALA A 839 -25.85 33.55 -27.90
C ALA A 839 -24.41 33.71 -27.39
N TYR A 840 -23.98 32.91 -26.41
CA TYR A 840 -22.64 32.97 -25.79
C TYR A 840 -21.73 31.77 -26.12
N ASP A 841 -21.97 31.12 -27.25
CA ASP A 841 -21.32 29.87 -27.66
C ASP A 841 -19.81 29.84 -27.42
N LYS A 842 -19.04 30.83 -27.90
CA LYS A 842 -17.58 30.85 -27.73
C LYS A 842 -17.13 30.95 -26.26
N ALA A 843 -17.88 31.63 -25.40
CA ALA A 843 -17.59 31.70 -23.96
C ALA A 843 -17.82 30.34 -23.29
N LEU A 844 -18.75 29.54 -23.84
CA LEU A 844 -19.07 28.18 -23.40
C LEU A 844 -18.23 27.10 -24.10
N GLY A 845 -17.18 27.48 -24.83
CA GLY A 845 -16.26 26.55 -25.48
C GLY A 845 -16.25 26.70 -27.00
N GLY A 846 -17.29 27.20 -27.65
CA GLY A 846 -17.32 27.35 -29.11
C GLY A 846 -17.51 26.01 -29.82
N ASN A 847 -16.79 25.78 -30.92
CA ASN A 847 -16.93 24.53 -31.69
C ASN A 847 -16.25 23.37 -30.97
N ALA A 848 -16.90 22.21 -30.96
CA ALA A 848 -16.28 20.96 -30.53
C ALA A 848 -15.13 20.55 -31.48
N ASP A 849 -15.26 20.83 -32.79
CA ASP A 849 -14.27 20.52 -33.83
C ASP A 849 -13.07 21.47 -33.81
N ASN A 850 -11.90 20.96 -34.22
CA ASN A 850 -10.68 21.77 -34.29
C ASN A 850 -10.71 22.76 -35.47
N ASP A 851 -9.89 23.81 -35.40
CA ASP A 851 -9.80 24.86 -36.41
C ASP A 851 -9.37 24.37 -37.81
N ASN A 852 -8.91 23.11 -37.94
CA ASN A 852 -8.48 22.49 -39.19
C ASN A 852 -9.53 21.57 -39.83
N ASN A 853 -10.77 21.54 -39.33
CA ASN A 853 -11.86 20.72 -39.88
C ASN A 853 -11.52 19.21 -39.92
N ASN A 854 -10.54 18.79 -39.11
CA ASN A 854 -10.04 17.42 -39.10
C ASN A 854 -10.83 16.66 -38.02
N TYR A 855 -11.90 15.98 -38.44
CA TYR A 855 -12.85 15.29 -37.55
C TYR A 855 -12.16 14.31 -36.58
N HIS A 856 -11.00 13.77 -36.95
CA HIS A 856 -10.20 12.82 -36.15
C HIS A 856 -9.44 13.47 -34.98
N ASP A 857 -9.21 14.78 -35.04
CA ASP A 857 -8.38 15.55 -34.09
C ASP A 857 -9.21 16.56 -33.27
N SER A 858 -10.54 16.43 -33.24
CA SER A 858 -11.48 17.28 -32.49
C SER A 858 -11.34 17.07 -30.96
N GLN A 859 -10.99 18.12 -30.19
CA GLN A 859 -10.50 18.02 -28.79
C GLN A 859 -11.29 18.83 -27.74
N ASN A 860 -12.30 19.61 -28.13
CA ASN A 860 -12.92 20.56 -27.18
C ASN A 860 -14.11 19.94 -26.41
N ILE A 861 -13.84 19.55 -25.16
CA ILE A 861 -14.82 18.94 -24.25
C ILE A 861 -15.97 19.87 -23.82
N TYR A 862 -15.81 21.18 -24.00
CA TYR A 862 -16.81 22.19 -23.63
C TYR A 862 -17.67 22.64 -24.82
N GLY A 863 -17.15 22.55 -26.04
CA GLY A 863 -17.77 23.10 -27.24
C GLY A 863 -19.05 22.38 -27.70
N TRP A 864 -19.75 23.00 -28.64
CA TRP A 864 -20.91 22.47 -29.34
C TRP A 864 -20.49 21.94 -30.72
N TYR A 865 -21.02 20.82 -31.16
CA TYR A 865 -20.83 20.32 -32.52
C TYR A 865 -21.58 21.22 -33.49
N GLN A 866 -20.84 21.89 -34.38
CA GLN A 866 -21.39 22.90 -35.29
C GLN A 866 -21.50 22.41 -36.75
N ASN A 867 -21.42 21.10 -37.01
CA ASN A 867 -21.66 20.56 -38.36
C ASN A 867 -23.14 20.76 -38.79
N TRP A 868 -23.44 20.60 -40.08
CA TRP A 868 -24.75 20.87 -40.68
C TRP A 868 -25.92 20.05 -40.09
N THR A 869 -25.64 18.99 -39.32
CA THR A 869 -26.61 18.13 -38.64
C THR A 869 -26.56 18.24 -37.11
N GLY A 870 -25.84 19.24 -36.57
CA GLY A 870 -25.53 19.44 -35.15
C GLY A 870 -26.69 19.98 -34.31
N ASP A 871 -27.81 19.28 -34.30
CA ASP A 871 -29.03 19.68 -33.57
C ASP A 871 -28.94 19.23 -32.11
N TYR A 872 -29.26 20.13 -31.18
CA TYR A 872 -29.16 19.89 -29.74
C TYR A 872 -30.50 19.83 -29.04
N TRP A 873 -30.71 18.79 -28.23
CA TRP A 873 -31.92 18.63 -27.43
C TRP A 873 -32.03 19.64 -26.30
N SER A 874 -33.28 20.00 -26.01
CA SER A 874 -33.71 20.58 -24.74
C SER A 874 -34.75 19.71 -24.06
N SER A 875 -35.00 19.99 -22.78
CA SER A 875 -36.10 19.47 -21.98
C SER A 875 -37.42 20.23 -22.19
N SER A 876 -37.45 21.19 -23.11
CA SER A 876 -38.61 22.05 -23.37
C SER A 876 -39.37 21.60 -24.61
N TYR A 877 -40.64 21.97 -24.70
CA TYR A 877 -41.48 21.75 -25.88
C TYR A 877 -42.46 22.91 -26.06
N TYR A 878 -42.89 23.13 -27.31
CA TYR A 878 -43.92 24.12 -27.63
C TYR A 878 -45.29 23.58 -27.23
N GLU A 879 -46.10 24.39 -26.54
CA GLU A 879 -47.47 23.99 -26.19
C GLU A 879 -48.29 23.62 -27.43
N ALA A 880 -48.05 24.31 -28.54
CA ALA A 880 -48.75 24.09 -29.81
C ALA A 880 -48.48 22.72 -30.46
N LYS A 881 -47.35 22.06 -30.14
CA LYS A 881 -46.98 20.75 -30.70
C LYS A 881 -47.27 19.58 -29.75
N GLY A 882 -47.45 19.86 -28.47
CA GLY A 882 -47.69 18.85 -27.43
C GLY A 882 -46.40 18.22 -26.89
N SER A 883 -46.55 17.38 -25.86
CA SER A 883 -45.45 16.81 -25.09
C SER A 883 -44.65 15.71 -25.79
N ASP A 884 -45.10 15.26 -26.96
CA ASP A 884 -44.48 14.18 -27.75
C ASP A 884 -43.34 14.68 -28.65
N THR A 885 -43.08 15.99 -28.64
CA THR A 885 -41.92 16.61 -29.30
C THR A 885 -40.99 17.29 -28.31
N ARG A 886 -39.76 17.59 -28.72
CA ARG A 886 -38.83 18.46 -27.98
C ARG A 886 -38.26 19.55 -28.87
N PHE A 887 -38.08 20.72 -28.29
CA PHE A 887 -37.37 21.84 -28.89
C PHE A 887 -35.89 21.49 -29.06
N TRP A 888 -35.33 21.83 -30.22
CA TRP A 888 -33.91 21.75 -30.51
C TRP A 888 -33.40 22.99 -31.25
N ILE A 889 -32.09 23.19 -31.21
CA ILE A 889 -31.39 24.22 -32.00
C ILE A 889 -30.13 23.62 -32.66
N GLY A 890 -29.94 23.93 -33.93
CA GLY A 890 -28.74 23.62 -34.69
C GLY A 890 -27.66 24.67 -34.41
N MET A 891 -26.62 24.29 -33.67
CA MET A 891 -25.56 25.23 -33.22
C MET A 891 -24.70 25.78 -34.36
N SER A 892 -24.75 25.18 -35.55
CA SER A 892 -24.03 25.66 -36.75
C SER A 892 -24.49 27.05 -37.21
N ALA A 893 -25.80 27.29 -37.16
CA ALA A 893 -26.42 28.47 -37.77
C ALA A 893 -27.49 29.12 -36.91
N GLY A 894 -28.00 28.44 -35.89
CA GLY A 894 -29.12 28.90 -35.09
C GLY A 894 -30.48 28.55 -35.68
N PHE A 895 -30.59 27.56 -36.57
CA PHE A 895 -31.89 27.01 -36.94
C PHE A 895 -32.52 26.32 -35.73
N LEU A 896 -33.83 26.48 -35.55
CA LEU A 896 -34.56 25.87 -34.45
C LEU A 896 -35.87 25.26 -34.94
N ASP A 897 -36.28 24.18 -34.29
CA ASP A 897 -37.54 23.49 -34.57
C ASP A 897 -37.89 22.57 -33.37
N SER A 898 -38.88 21.70 -33.55
CA SER A 898 -39.16 20.59 -32.65
C SER A 898 -39.33 19.28 -33.42
N GLU A 899 -38.89 18.19 -32.81
CA GLU A 899 -38.94 16.84 -33.42
C GLU A 899 -39.46 15.81 -32.40
N SER A 900 -39.78 14.60 -32.86
CA SER A 900 -40.30 13.53 -31.99
C SER A 900 -39.32 13.21 -30.87
N VAL A 901 -39.82 12.92 -29.66
CA VAL A 901 -38.99 12.45 -28.54
C VAL A 901 -38.24 11.15 -28.82
N SER A 902 -38.65 10.40 -29.86
CA SER A 902 -38.02 9.15 -30.30
C SER A 902 -36.81 9.36 -31.22
N ASP A 903 -36.64 10.54 -31.80
CA ASP A 903 -35.52 10.86 -32.68
C ASP A 903 -34.22 11.03 -31.89
N LYS A 904 -33.08 10.88 -32.57
CA LYS A 904 -31.75 11.03 -31.95
C LYS A 904 -31.10 12.36 -32.32
N LYS A 905 -30.78 13.18 -31.32
CA LYS A 905 -30.04 14.44 -31.49
C LYS A 905 -28.90 14.53 -30.48
N TYR A 906 -28.01 15.49 -30.66
CA TYR A 906 -26.94 15.76 -29.69
C TYR A 906 -27.51 16.37 -28.43
N PHE A 907 -26.77 16.29 -27.32
CA PHE A 907 -27.20 16.90 -26.07
C PHE A 907 -26.02 17.33 -25.20
N ARG A 908 -26.31 18.28 -24.31
CA ARG A 908 -25.44 18.73 -23.22
C ARG A 908 -26.25 18.70 -21.93
N CYS A 909 -25.58 18.66 -20.79
CA CYS A 909 -26.24 18.80 -19.50
C CYS A 909 -25.89 20.16 -18.90
N VAL A 910 -26.88 20.76 -18.27
CA VAL A 910 -26.75 22.02 -17.54
C VAL A 910 -27.24 21.84 -16.11
N ARG A 911 -26.83 22.77 -15.26
CA ARG A 911 -27.29 22.85 -13.87
C ARG A 911 -27.63 24.29 -13.52
N ASN A 912 -28.70 24.45 -12.75
CA ASN A 912 -29.07 25.76 -12.21
C ASN A 912 -27.95 26.29 -11.31
N ASN A 913 -27.62 27.58 -11.45
CA ASN A 913 -26.80 28.24 -10.44
C ASN A 913 -27.66 28.59 -9.22
N ALA A 914 -27.40 27.97 -8.07
CA ALA A 914 -28.12 28.22 -6.82
C ALA A 914 -27.49 29.33 -5.96
N ASN A 915 -26.31 29.83 -6.33
CA ASN A 915 -25.61 30.87 -5.56
C ASN A 915 -26.44 32.15 -5.46
N SER A 916 -26.38 32.77 -4.28
CA SER A 916 -26.99 34.08 -4.04
C SER A 916 -26.13 35.16 -4.67
N GLY A 917 -26.77 36.13 -5.32
CA GLY A 917 -26.08 37.21 -5.99
C GLY A 917 -26.75 37.62 -7.29
N LYS A 918 -26.12 38.58 -7.94
CA LYS A 918 -26.56 39.13 -9.21
C LYS A 918 -26.17 38.18 -10.34
N LYS A 919 -27.18 37.61 -11.01
CA LYS A 919 -26.98 36.69 -12.12
C LYS A 919 -26.90 37.46 -13.45
N TYR A 920 -25.94 37.11 -14.29
CA TYR A 920 -25.82 37.69 -15.64
C TYR A 920 -26.30 36.70 -16.69
N PRO A 921 -26.91 37.15 -17.78
CA PRO A 921 -27.47 38.48 -17.96
C PRO A 921 -28.71 38.69 -17.08
N TYR A 922 -29.03 39.95 -16.78
CA TYR A 922 -30.27 40.35 -16.11
C TYR A 922 -30.93 41.52 -16.85
N LEU A 923 -32.20 41.80 -16.51
CA LEU A 923 -32.94 42.91 -17.10
C LEU A 923 -33.00 44.13 -16.18
N THR A 924 -32.90 45.31 -16.78
CA THR A 924 -33.40 46.56 -16.20
C THR A 924 -34.52 47.10 -17.07
N VAL A 925 -35.67 47.39 -16.46
CA VAL A 925 -36.87 47.87 -17.15
C VAL A 925 -37.06 49.34 -16.81
N GLU A 926 -36.98 50.21 -17.81
CA GLU A 926 -37.20 51.65 -17.68
C GLU A 926 -38.37 52.09 -18.56
N SER A 927 -38.89 53.30 -18.36
CA SER A 927 -39.94 53.86 -19.22
C SER A 927 -39.47 54.11 -20.67
N SER A 928 -38.15 54.17 -20.88
CA SER A 928 -37.52 54.43 -22.19
C SER A 928 -37.25 53.16 -23.01
N GLY A 929 -37.38 51.98 -22.40
CA GLY A 929 -37.05 50.69 -23.02
C GLY A 929 -36.59 49.65 -21.98
N VAL A 930 -36.39 48.43 -22.45
CA VAL A 930 -35.81 47.34 -21.65
C VAL A 930 -34.34 47.18 -22.01
N THR A 931 -33.48 47.07 -21.00
CA THR A 931 -32.05 46.86 -21.18
C THR A 931 -31.65 45.49 -20.63
N ILE A 932 -31.03 44.67 -21.48
CA ILE A 932 -30.37 43.43 -21.07
C ILE A 932 -28.93 43.78 -20.70
N VAL A 933 -28.52 43.47 -19.47
CA VAL A 933 -27.16 43.70 -18.99
C VAL A 933 -26.41 42.38 -18.90
N SER A 934 -25.53 42.15 -19.87
CA SER A 934 -24.67 40.96 -19.95
C SER A 934 -23.34 41.15 -19.24
N ARG A 935 -22.85 42.40 -19.17
CA ARG A 935 -21.67 42.81 -18.42
C ARG A 935 -21.79 44.27 -17.97
N ASP A 936 -21.31 44.56 -16.77
CA ASP A 936 -21.15 45.90 -16.23
C ASP A 936 -19.86 46.04 -15.40
N ALA A 937 -19.70 47.13 -14.65
CA ALA A 937 -18.51 47.42 -13.85
C ALA A 937 -18.23 46.39 -12.74
N SER A 938 -19.23 45.61 -12.33
CA SER A 938 -19.10 44.52 -11.36
C SER A 938 -18.76 43.16 -12.00
N GLY A 939 -18.58 43.11 -13.32
CA GLY A 939 -18.25 41.90 -14.07
C GLY A 939 -19.38 41.45 -15.00
N GLY A 940 -19.40 40.15 -15.33
CA GLY A 940 -20.45 39.51 -16.14
C GLY A 940 -19.90 38.50 -17.14
N THR A 941 -20.62 38.37 -18.25
CA THR A 941 -20.31 37.49 -19.39
C THR A 941 -18.91 37.75 -19.93
N ASP A 942 -18.19 36.75 -20.39
CA ASP A 942 -16.86 36.85 -21.03
C ASP A 942 -16.84 37.95 -22.12
N SER A 943 -15.86 38.85 -22.07
CA SER A 943 -15.76 39.97 -23.02
C SER A 943 -15.48 39.52 -24.44
N SER A 944 -14.91 38.32 -24.64
CA SER A 944 -14.59 37.80 -25.98
C SER A 944 -15.84 37.59 -26.85
N VAL A 945 -17.01 37.37 -26.24
CA VAL A 945 -18.30 37.20 -26.94
C VAL A 945 -19.16 38.46 -26.97
N LEU A 946 -18.66 39.56 -26.41
CA LEU A 946 -19.35 40.84 -26.39
C LEU A 946 -18.68 41.81 -27.36
N PHE A 947 -19.40 42.87 -27.74
CA PHE A 947 -18.76 43.99 -28.43
C PHE A 947 -17.73 44.68 -27.54
N ALA A 948 -16.56 44.96 -28.11
CA ALA A 948 -15.58 45.83 -27.49
C ALA A 948 -16.03 47.30 -27.57
N SER A 949 -15.46 48.15 -26.71
CA SER A 949 -15.77 49.59 -26.73
C SER A 949 -15.42 50.19 -28.10
N GLY A 950 -16.38 50.91 -28.69
CA GLY A 950 -16.24 51.54 -30.01
C GLY A 950 -16.53 50.63 -31.21
N GLU A 951 -16.77 49.32 -31.02
CA GLU A 951 -17.21 48.45 -32.12
C GLU A 951 -18.63 48.80 -32.57
N THR A 952 -18.81 48.94 -33.89
CA THR A 952 -20.12 49.18 -34.52
C THR A 952 -20.52 47.93 -35.29
N PRO A 953 -21.60 47.23 -34.88
CA PRO A 953 -21.99 45.97 -35.51
C PRO A 953 -22.44 46.15 -36.97
N ASP A 954 -22.01 45.24 -37.83
CA ASP A 954 -22.38 45.17 -39.25
C ASP A 954 -22.95 43.80 -39.62
N THR A 955 -23.02 43.47 -40.91
CA THR A 955 -23.60 42.21 -41.41
C THR A 955 -22.66 41.00 -41.34
N SER A 956 -21.40 41.19 -40.93
CA SER A 956 -20.39 40.15 -40.90
C SER A 956 -20.59 39.17 -39.74
N ASP A 957 -20.14 37.93 -39.93
CA ASP A 957 -20.15 36.91 -38.88
C ASP A 957 -19.32 37.31 -37.66
N ALA A 958 -18.22 38.06 -37.86
CA ALA A 958 -17.38 38.57 -36.77
C ALA A 958 -18.14 39.52 -35.85
N MET A 959 -19.10 40.27 -36.40
CA MET A 959 -19.96 41.20 -35.67
C MET A 959 -21.28 40.57 -35.19
N ASN A 960 -21.53 39.29 -35.48
CA ASN A 960 -22.63 38.54 -34.88
C ASN A 960 -22.27 38.16 -33.43
N LYS A 961 -22.34 39.15 -32.53
CA LYS A 961 -22.07 39.10 -31.09
C LYS A 961 -23.15 39.90 -30.33
N VAL A 962 -23.01 40.04 -29.02
CA VAL A 962 -23.97 40.75 -28.16
C VAL A 962 -23.36 42.01 -27.55
N ALA A 963 -24.14 43.09 -27.43
CA ALA A 963 -23.74 44.25 -26.64
C ALA A 963 -23.57 43.92 -25.14
N PRO A 964 -22.57 44.51 -24.45
CA PRO A 964 -22.44 44.39 -22.99
C PRO A 964 -23.70 44.83 -22.23
N LYS A 965 -24.32 45.92 -22.68
CA LYS A 965 -25.67 46.35 -22.29
C LYS A 965 -26.47 46.65 -23.55
N LEU A 966 -27.54 45.89 -23.77
CA LEU A 966 -28.39 45.97 -24.94
C LEU A 966 -29.72 46.62 -24.59
N GLN A 967 -29.97 47.85 -25.03
CA GLN A 967 -31.29 48.46 -24.91
C GLN A 967 -32.13 48.17 -26.14
N ILE A 968 -33.40 47.83 -25.91
CA ILE A 968 -34.37 47.39 -26.91
C ILE A 968 -35.57 48.32 -26.88
N GLU A 969 -36.07 48.67 -28.07
CA GLU A 969 -37.29 49.47 -28.23
C GLU A 969 -38.54 48.74 -27.71
N ASN A 970 -39.50 49.51 -27.20
CA ASN A 970 -40.72 48.97 -26.58
C ASN A 970 -41.67 48.28 -27.56
N SER A 971 -41.81 48.79 -28.78
CA SER A 971 -42.77 48.29 -29.78
C SER A 971 -42.06 47.79 -31.03
N SER A 972 -42.77 46.99 -31.84
CA SER A 972 -42.26 46.47 -33.12
C SER A 972 -42.92 47.20 -34.28
N SER A 973 -42.23 47.28 -35.42
CA SER A 973 -42.75 47.83 -36.69
C SER A 973 -42.65 46.80 -37.80
N ASN A 974 -43.38 46.95 -38.91
CA ASN A 974 -43.37 46.02 -40.05
C ASN A 974 -43.52 46.76 -41.39
N GLY A 975 -43.62 46.01 -42.50
CA GLY A 975 -43.91 46.55 -43.83
C GLY A 975 -42.70 47.18 -44.52
N LYS A 976 -41.48 46.73 -44.19
CA LYS A 976 -40.22 47.24 -44.73
C LYS A 976 -39.32 46.11 -45.17
N THR A 977 -38.64 46.31 -46.31
CA THR A 977 -37.49 45.50 -46.71
C THR A 977 -36.37 45.59 -45.69
N TRP A 978 -35.43 44.65 -45.72
CA TRP A 978 -34.31 44.66 -44.78
C TRP A 978 -33.53 45.99 -44.81
N SER A 979 -33.21 46.51 -46.01
CA SER A 979 -32.50 47.78 -46.19
C SER A 979 -33.29 48.97 -45.64
N GLU A 980 -34.61 49.00 -45.82
CA GLU A 980 -35.48 50.05 -45.29
C GLU A 980 -35.64 49.97 -43.77
N ALA A 981 -35.69 48.76 -43.21
CA ALA A 981 -35.76 48.52 -41.77
C ALA A 981 -34.43 48.92 -41.09
N LYS A 982 -33.30 48.58 -41.70
CA LYS A 982 -31.96 49.01 -41.26
C LYS A 982 -31.87 50.54 -41.22
N ALA A 983 -32.21 51.19 -42.33
CA ALA A 983 -32.23 52.65 -42.40
C ALA A 983 -33.17 53.26 -41.34
N ALA A 984 -34.36 52.68 -41.14
CA ALA A 984 -35.32 53.16 -40.13
C ALA A 984 -34.77 53.11 -38.70
N CYS A 985 -33.93 52.13 -38.38
CA CYS A 985 -33.27 52.08 -37.08
C CYS A 985 -32.11 53.07 -36.98
N GLU A 986 -31.26 53.17 -38.00
CA GLU A 986 -30.10 54.08 -38.02
C GLU A 986 -30.52 55.56 -38.00
N ASP A 987 -31.63 55.90 -38.65
CA ASP A 987 -32.20 57.26 -38.68
C ASP A 987 -32.63 57.77 -37.29
N LYS A 988 -32.84 56.88 -36.31
CA LYS A 988 -33.10 57.25 -34.91
C LYS A 988 -31.86 57.81 -34.20
N LYS A 989 -30.68 57.72 -34.81
CA LYS A 989 -29.38 58.21 -34.28
C LYS A 989 -28.97 57.51 -32.98
N ASN A 990 -27.94 58.00 -32.29
CA ASN A 990 -27.50 57.50 -30.97
C ASN A 990 -27.21 55.98 -30.91
N GLY A 991 -26.71 55.41 -32.02
CA GLY A 991 -26.33 54.00 -32.10
C GLY A 991 -27.49 53.01 -32.24
N TRP A 992 -28.71 53.47 -32.52
CA TRP A 992 -29.83 52.59 -32.88
C TRP A 992 -29.56 51.85 -34.19
N ARG A 993 -29.83 50.55 -34.18
CA ARG A 993 -29.60 49.62 -35.31
C ARG A 993 -30.54 48.44 -35.22
N LEU A 994 -30.57 47.60 -36.26
CA LEU A 994 -31.17 46.28 -36.13
C LEU A 994 -30.34 45.41 -35.15
N PRO A 995 -30.97 44.45 -34.45
CA PRO A 995 -30.26 43.53 -33.57
C PRO A 995 -29.39 42.57 -34.38
N THR A 996 -28.30 42.07 -33.80
CA THR A 996 -27.66 40.89 -34.37
C THR A 996 -28.53 39.65 -34.15
N GLN A 997 -28.25 38.58 -34.88
CA GLN A 997 -28.91 37.30 -34.66
C GLN A 997 -28.76 36.87 -33.18
N ARG A 998 -27.53 36.88 -32.63
CA ARG A 998 -27.27 36.49 -31.23
C ARG A 998 -27.99 37.36 -30.21
N GLU A 999 -28.10 38.66 -30.45
CA GLU A 999 -28.88 39.56 -29.59
C GLU A 999 -30.36 39.18 -29.59
N MET A 1000 -30.92 38.85 -30.76
CA MET A 1000 -32.31 38.42 -30.84
C MET A 1000 -32.54 37.06 -30.16
N PHE A 1001 -31.60 36.11 -30.28
CA PHE A 1001 -31.59 34.87 -29.49
C PHE A 1001 -31.56 35.12 -27.99
N LEU A 1002 -30.79 36.12 -27.53
CA LEU A 1002 -30.75 36.52 -26.13
C LEU A 1002 -32.10 37.11 -25.65
N VAL A 1003 -32.81 37.85 -26.51
CA VAL A 1003 -34.16 38.33 -26.21
C VAL A 1003 -35.14 37.17 -26.03
N LEU A 1004 -35.09 36.19 -26.93
CA LEU A 1004 -35.94 35.00 -26.86
C LEU A 1004 -35.61 34.14 -25.63
N SER A 1005 -34.32 33.94 -25.34
CA SER A 1005 -33.88 33.14 -24.19
C SER A 1005 -34.37 33.73 -22.87
N MET A 1006 -34.34 35.05 -22.75
CA MET A 1006 -34.79 35.78 -21.58
C MET A 1006 -36.33 35.92 -21.51
N GLY A 1007 -37.12 35.41 -22.46
CA GLY A 1007 -38.58 35.40 -22.39
C GLY A 1007 -39.29 36.62 -23.00
N GLY A 1008 -38.61 37.36 -23.88
CA GLY A 1008 -39.10 38.59 -24.49
C GLY A 1008 -40.15 38.42 -25.61
N ALA A 1009 -40.61 37.20 -25.86
CA ALA A 1009 -41.58 36.86 -26.90
C ALA A 1009 -42.88 36.26 -26.34
N VAL A 1010 -43.94 36.29 -27.14
CA VAL A 1010 -45.27 35.76 -26.78
C VAL A 1010 -45.39 34.24 -26.91
N THR A 1011 -44.40 33.58 -27.51
CA THR A 1011 -44.38 32.12 -27.72
C THR A 1011 -44.54 31.36 -26.41
N SER A 1012 -45.46 30.39 -26.39
CA SER A 1012 -45.71 29.57 -25.21
C SER A 1012 -44.86 28.29 -25.23
N ILE A 1013 -43.97 28.17 -24.24
CA ILE A 1013 -43.01 27.06 -24.13
C ILE A 1013 -43.15 26.45 -22.74
N GLN A 1014 -43.42 25.14 -22.72
CA GLN A 1014 -43.41 24.37 -21.49
C GLN A 1014 -41.98 24.11 -21.05
N ASN A 1015 -41.74 24.27 -19.75
CA ASN A 1015 -40.40 24.18 -19.16
C ASN A 1015 -39.39 25.13 -19.83
N GLN A 1016 -39.79 26.39 -20.11
CA GLN A 1016 -38.91 27.35 -20.80
C GLN A 1016 -37.61 27.65 -20.04
N GLY A 1017 -37.62 27.57 -18.70
CA GLY A 1017 -36.48 27.89 -17.85
C GLY A 1017 -36.54 29.33 -17.32
N PHE A 1018 -35.39 30.00 -17.16
CA PHE A 1018 -35.35 31.35 -16.59
C PHE A 1018 -36.16 32.39 -17.39
N GLY A 1019 -36.41 32.16 -18.69
CA GLY A 1019 -37.22 33.04 -19.52
C GLY A 1019 -38.67 33.16 -19.05
N SER A 1020 -39.27 32.11 -18.47
CA SER A 1020 -40.64 32.19 -17.95
C SER A 1020 -40.74 33.00 -16.66
N SER A 1021 -39.64 33.11 -15.90
CA SER A 1021 -39.55 33.89 -14.66
C SER A 1021 -39.09 35.33 -14.88
N THR A 1022 -38.63 35.66 -16.08
CA THR A 1022 -38.07 36.97 -16.39
C THR A 1022 -39.19 37.97 -16.74
N THR A 1023 -39.27 39.04 -15.96
CA THR A 1023 -40.33 40.06 -16.13
C THR A 1023 -39.92 41.10 -17.17
N TRP A 1024 -40.51 41.01 -18.35
CA TRP A 1024 -40.41 42.04 -19.41
C TRP A 1024 -41.49 43.11 -19.33
N THR A 1025 -42.57 42.84 -18.61
CA THR A 1025 -43.75 43.71 -18.57
C THR A 1025 -43.56 44.85 -17.56
N GLY A 1026 -43.67 46.08 -18.04
CA GLY A 1026 -43.41 47.32 -17.31
C GLY A 1026 -42.80 48.34 -18.26
N GLY A 1027 -43.00 49.65 -18.04
CA GLY A 1027 -42.39 50.68 -18.88
C GLY A 1027 -42.87 50.74 -20.35
N GLY A 1028 -43.94 50.04 -20.72
CA GLY A 1028 -44.53 50.07 -22.06
C GLY A 1028 -43.99 49.04 -23.07
N PHE A 1029 -43.16 48.08 -22.63
CA PHE A 1029 -42.62 47.05 -23.53
C PHE A 1029 -43.68 46.04 -24.00
N GLU A 1030 -43.73 45.80 -25.31
CA GLU A 1030 -44.56 44.79 -25.97
C GLU A 1030 -43.71 43.55 -26.27
N LYS A 1031 -44.13 42.37 -25.81
CA LYS A 1031 -43.45 41.13 -26.16
C LYS A 1031 -43.47 40.89 -27.68
N ILE A 1032 -42.40 40.30 -28.19
CA ILE A 1032 -42.22 40.00 -29.61
C ILE A 1032 -43.23 38.93 -30.05
N SER A 1033 -44.03 39.28 -31.07
CA SER A 1033 -45.15 38.48 -31.60
C SER A 1033 -45.05 38.23 -33.11
N ALA A 1034 -43.86 38.44 -33.69
CA ALA A 1034 -43.55 38.12 -35.07
C ALA A 1034 -42.06 37.77 -35.16
N VAL A 1035 -41.59 37.33 -36.34
CA VAL A 1035 -40.15 37.23 -36.62
C VAL A 1035 -39.62 38.58 -37.09
N HIS A 1036 -38.41 38.91 -36.64
CA HIS A 1036 -37.82 40.22 -36.80
C HIS A 1036 -36.54 40.18 -37.61
N TRP A 1037 -36.33 41.20 -38.44
CA TRP A 1037 -35.07 41.45 -39.12
C TRP A 1037 -33.90 41.59 -38.15
N THR A 1038 -32.79 40.96 -38.50
CA THR A 1038 -31.51 41.09 -37.82
C THR A 1038 -30.45 41.66 -38.77
N LEU A 1039 -29.32 42.15 -38.25
CA LEU A 1039 -28.19 42.59 -39.06
C LEU A 1039 -27.44 41.42 -39.72
N THR A 1040 -27.61 40.20 -39.25
CA THR A 1040 -26.77 39.07 -39.66
C THR A 1040 -27.13 38.56 -41.05
N THR A 1041 -26.12 38.38 -41.90
CA THR A 1041 -26.27 37.78 -43.24
C THR A 1041 -25.63 36.40 -43.28
N ARG A 1042 -26.23 35.47 -44.03
CA ARG A 1042 -25.64 34.14 -44.28
C ARG A 1042 -26.21 33.55 -45.57
N ASP A 1043 -25.38 32.82 -46.32
CA ASP A 1043 -25.77 32.10 -47.54
C ASP A 1043 -26.53 32.97 -48.57
N GLY A 1044 -26.19 34.25 -48.65
CA GLY A 1044 -26.81 35.21 -49.58
C GLY A 1044 -28.18 35.76 -49.15
N GLY A 1045 -28.64 35.47 -47.93
CA GLY A 1045 -29.88 35.99 -47.35
C GLY A 1045 -29.68 36.72 -46.01
N TYR A 1046 -30.75 37.34 -45.53
CA TYR A 1046 -30.79 38.08 -44.26
C TYR A 1046 -31.57 37.30 -43.22
N TRP A 1047 -31.05 37.24 -41.99
CA TRP A 1047 -31.67 36.48 -40.92
C TRP A 1047 -32.88 37.19 -40.34
N VAL A 1048 -33.95 36.41 -40.16
CA VAL A 1048 -35.08 36.76 -39.30
C VAL A 1048 -35.12 35.83 -38.10
N VAL A 1049 -35.41 36.38 -36.91
CA VAL A 1049 -35.52 35.61 -35.67
C VAL A 1049 -36.70 36.16 -34.85
N GLY A 1050 -37.56 35.30 -34.29
CA GLY A 1050 -38.65 35.73 -33.40
C GLY A 1050 -39.77 34.72 -33.24
N HIS A 1051 -41.01 35.20 -33.04
CA HIS A 1051 -42.21 34.35 -32.94
C HIS A 1051 -42.79 34.09 -34.33
N ASN A 1052 -42.91 32.82 -34.73
CA ASN A 1052 -43.56 32.44 -35.98
C ASN A 1052 -45.06 32.25 -35.74
N ASN A 1053 -45.86 33.19 -36.24
CA ASN A 1053 -47.32 33.18 -36.11
C ASN A 1053 -47.98 31.97 -36.79
N ASP A 1054 -47.38 31.44 -37.86
CA ASP A 1054 -47.99 30.35 -38.64
C ASP A 1054 -47.93 29.00 -37.90
N HIS A 1055 -47.01 28.88 -36.94
CA HIS A 1055 -46.76 27.64 -36.20
C HIS A 1055 -46.93 27.79 -34.68
N GLY A 1056 -46.94 29.02 -34.15
CA GLY A 1056 -47.02 29.29 -32.72
C GLY A 1056 -45.69 29.01 -31.99
N GLU A 1057 -44.56 29.11 -32.70
CA GLU A 1057 -43.24 28.64 -32.24
C GLU A 1057 -42.20 29.76 -32.33
N PHE A 1058 -40.95 29.48 -31.94
CA PHE A 1058 -39.87 30.34 -32.41
C PHE A 1058 -39.57 30.06 -33.87
N GLY A 1059 -39.13 31.08 -34.58
CA GLY A 1059 -38.68 31.00 -35.96
C GLY A 1059 -37.30 31.62 -36.11
N ALA A 1060 -36.41 30.95 -36.82
CA ALA A 1060 -35.11 31.49 -37.21
C ALA A 1060 -34.68 30.93 -38.58
N TRP A 1061 -34.62 31.76 -39.61
CA TRP A 1061 -34.17 31.37 -40.95
C TRP A 1061 -33.67 32.57 -41.76
N THR A 1062 -33.08 32.32 -42.92
CA THR A 1062 -32.68 33.37 -43.87
C THR A 1062 -33.79 33.63 -44.90
N THR A 1063 -33.98 34.89 -45.28
CA THR A 1063 -34.96 35.29 -46.29
C THR A 1063 -34.37 36.36 -47.22
N PRO A 1064 -34.84 36.50 -48.48
CA PRO A 1064 -34.32 37.49 -49.42
C PRO A 1064 -34.58 38.93 -48.95
N GLU A 1065 -33.69 39.86 -49.32
CA GLU A 1065 -33.77 41.29 -48.95
C GLU A 1065 -35.10 41.95 -49.29
N SER A 1066 -35.70 41.54 -50.41
CA SER A 1066 -36.95 42.09 -50.97
C SER A 1066 -38.20 41.74 -50.17
N THR A 1067 -38.06 40.95 -49.11
CA THR A 1067 -39.15 40.57 -48.20
C THR A 1067 -39.64 41.80 -47.42
N ASP A 1068 -40.95 42.02 -47.31
CA ASP A 1068 -41.52 43.17 -46.58
C ASP A 1068 -42.46 42.79 -45.42
N TRP A 1069 -42.77 41.49 -45.28
CA TRP A 1069 -43.64 40.97 -44.22
C TRP A 1069 -42.95 40.84 -42.86
N ALA A 1070 -41.62 40.76 -42.84
CA ALA A 1070 -40.85 40.63 -41.62
C ALA A 1070 -40.91 41.93 -40.78
N TRP A 1071 -40.98 41.76 -39.47
CA TRP A 1071 -41.04 42.88 -38.54
C TRP A 1071 -39.61 43.37 -38.24
N TYR A 1072 -39.47 44.51 -37.58
CA TYR A 1072 -38.20 44.98 -37.06
C TYR A 1072 -38.40 45.70 -35.74
N ARG A 1073 -37.36 45.66 -34.91
CA ARG A 1073 -37.31 46.33 -33.61
C ARG A 1073 -35.88 46.78 -33.39
N CYS A 1074 -35.71 48.07 -33.17
CA CYS A 1074 -34.37 48.63 -33.07
C CYS A 1074 -33.76 48.33 -31.70
N VAL A 1075 -32.44 48.21 -31.66
CA VAL A 1075 -31.63 48.05 -30.45
C VAL A 1075 -30.44 49.01 -30.48
N ARG A 1076 -29.83 49.27 -29.31
CA ARG A 1076 -28.57 50.01 -29.21
C ARG A 1076 -27.71 49.51 -28.05
N THR A 1077 -26.41 49.67 -28.19
CA THR A 1077 -25.44 49.47 -27.11
C THR A 1077 -25.48 50.66 -26.15
N ILE A 1078 -25.51 50.42 -24.84
CA ILE A 1078 -25.37 51.45 -23.80
C ILE A 1078 -24.07 51.21 -23.03
N GLU A 1079 -23.35 52.28 -22.67
CA GLU A 1079 -22.13 52.21 -21.87
C GLU A 1079 -22.38 52.00 -20.37
#